data_AF-T0PX85-F1
#
_entry.id   AF-T0PX85-F1
#
_cell.length_a   1.000
_cell.length_b   1.000
_cell.length_c   1.000
_cell.angle_alpha   90.00
_cell.angle_beta   90.00
_cell.angle_gamma   90.00
#
_symmetry.space_group_name_H-M   'P 1'
#
loop_
_entity.id
_entity.type
_entity.pdbx_description
1 polymer ?
#
loop_
_entity_poly.entity_id
_entity_poly.type
_entity_poly.pdbx_seq_one_letter_code
_entity_poly.pdbx_strand_id
1 'polypeptide(L)'
;MTGQRKVHRRTKAKGQRSCASTGKEPFEVAIQGLLIWAVSSRKSPTPFNDAVAKLTAAARVHPAPFTVCGVRLTVPKLSYAHLRLGDEVIARALVQSGVYDVVLAEHDRMTNHFCRNAGFEPTIKRFHELPGAPLPDVIANRVRDLSVETFLFDKGDPRQADFCGLQFSLVFWPKTARVLLFDLMTGVEILFDAVQRRSVDTRLGLPSTMALVDALLPRFGDARESERATLYAHSLALFCDALITLKQLDPVTRFLSRFLRGTSDDTTFSNIASFVSILIRDFGWEPLAKSLHTMLRRWATTLSGLRLCYRLVASLAGAAESPICDPISQPFAIELIVSLWSTIAILAQRLLCPSRHVGTSDAVAASRAVFQFSSFLELHVARPEHMRQRWLHNRLPDRVVATVASFLGPVPTLSMLEQMRLFEPVIDMASGVAAAIRLGLDCDANKGYIHTILDTYLAGDYDDYPAFDMQLVSSLLVVAAAGHRFDTVLDHLKRRRRLALAPSILAFAKLWPALASGDVGTQCSLVLLRAAGDVNDNVNSQGRQTPVLNTISALTYFAKFDRALLSRFTDSWLGALTLQQLQTTLGDVVIELHMQVPSESRLLHRLAQKHVDAVGRPLELTDYALRNLHAPNCCDRCVEFKAFLLAPLRITFALGDNSTCTTLLSIIDANPLQLRLQNTSSPRHDDNFRLEHSVLQRSGHVAFVSKVRQPGQVTPDVLRAHLAFARENAEQKQKTDRVAHIRDAMAAGMAADAASLWTAHN
;
A
#
# COMPACT_ATOMS: atom_id res chain seq x y z
N MET A 1 -58.74 23.27 6.41
CA MET A 1 -58.67 23.24 7.89
C MET A 1 -57.33 22.66 8.30
N THR A 2 -56.50 23.49 8.94
CA THR A 2 -55.35 23.20 9.85
C THR A 2 -54.40 22.04 9.51
N GLY A 3 -53.22 22.30 8.94
CA GLY A 3 -51.94 22.45 9.68
C GLY A 3 -50.97 21.36 9.19
N GLN A 4 -49.65 21.47 9.08
CA GLN A 4 -48.63 22.36 9.64
C GLN A 4 -47.47 22.48 8.64
N ARG A 5 -46.93 23.70 8.45
CA ARG A 5 -45.64 23.95 7.79
C ARG A 5 -44.50 23.65 8.79
N LYS A 6 -43.67 22.63 8.52
CA LYS A 6 -42.41 22.40 9.25
C LYS A 6 -41.31 23.33 8.71
N VAL A 7 -41.02 24.37 9.48
CA VAL A 7 -39.85 25.24 9.30
C VAL A 7 -38.61 24.50 9.83
N HIS A 8 -37.64 24.24 8.96
CA HIS A 8 -36.32 23.72 9.32
C HIS A 8 -35.49 24.82 10.00
N ARG A 9 -35.46 24.81 11.33
CA ARG A 9 -34.58 25.67 12.14
C ARG A 9 -33.21 24.98 12.26
N ARG A 10 -32.21 25.46 11.51
CA ARG A 10 -30.79 25.12 11.71
C ARG A 10 -30.32 25.74 13.03
N THR A 11 -30.32 24.97 14.11
CA THR A 11 -29.59 25.30 15.34
C THR A 11 -28.11 24.99 15.14
N LYS A 12 -27.29 26.04 14.94
CA LYS A 12 -25.84 25.96 15.15
C LYS A 12 -25.58 25.76 16.63
N ALA A 13 -25.38 24.53 17.06
CA ALA A 13 -24.80 24.23 18.36
C ALA A 13 -23.32 24.64 18.32
N LYS A 14 -23.00 25.81 18.92
CA LYS A 14 -21.65 26.09 19.39
C LYS A 14 -21.37 25.12 20.53
N GLY A 15 -20.73 24.00 20.23
CA GLY A 15 -20.17 23.11 21.23
C GLY A 15 -19.07 23.82 21.99
N GLN A 16 -19.43 24.51 23.06
CA GLN A 16 -18.51 25.02 24.06
C GLN A 16 -17.99 23.77 24.79
N ARG A 17 -16.85 23.24 24.35
CA ARG A 17 -16.12 22.20 25.08
C ARG A 17 -15.71 22.81 26.41
N SER A 18 -16.48 22.56 27.46
CA SER A 18 -15.99 22.75 28.83
C SER A 18 -14.89 21.72 29.04
N CYS A 19 -13.64 22.18 29.08
CA CYS A 19 -12.53 21.37 29.58
C CYS A 19 -12.83 21.06 31.05
N ALA A 20 -13.40 19.89 31.33
CA ALA A 20 -13.47 19.36 32.69
C ALA A 20 -12.03 19.11 33.16
N SER A 21 -11.59 19.84 34.19
CA SER A 21 -10.23 19.87 34.75
C SER A 21 -9.92 18.71 35.70
N THR A 22 -10.60 17.57 35.57
CA THR A 22 -10.68 16.55 36.64
C THR A 22 -9.44 15.68 36.83
N GLY A 23 -8.40 15.81 35.99
CA GLY A 23 -7.16 15.04 36.10
C GLY A 23 -5.98 15.74 36.81
N LYS A 24 -6.01 17.08 36.95
CA LYS A 24 -4.89 17.85 37.49
C LYS A 24 -4.85 17.88 39.02
N GLU A 25 -6.01 17.80 39.67
CA GLU A 25 -6.16 18.01 41.11
C GLU A 25 -5.29 17.10 42.00
N PRO A 26 -5.15 15.77 41.79
CA PRO A 26 -4.38 14.94 42.70
C PRO A 26 -2.87 15.27 42.66
N PHE A 27 -2.36 15.54 41.46
CA PHE A 27 -0.95 15.87 41.20
C PHE A 27 -0.58 17.26 41.70
N GLU A 28 -1.42 18.25 41.35
CA GLU A 28 -1.26 19.62 41.82
C GLU A 28 -1.38 19.67 43.34
N VAL A 29 -2.34 18.98 43.96
CA VAL A 29 -2.49 18.95 45.43
C VAL A 29 -1.29 18.28 46.13
N ALA A 30 -0.75 17.18 45.58
CA ALA A 30 0.43 16.51 46.15
C ALA A 30 1.69 17.40 46.08
N ILE A 31 1.95 18.01 44.92
CA ILE A 31 3.15 18.84 44.73
C ILE A 31 2.98 20.23 45.37
N GLN A 32 1.76 20.78 45.41
CA GLN A 32 1.44 21.99 46.17
C GLN A 32 1.61 21.76 47.67
N GLY A 33 1.27 20.57 48.17
CA GLY A 33 1.57 20.14 49.55
C GLY A 33 3.07 20.13 49.88
N LEU A 34 3.92 19.69 48.94
CA LEU A 34 5.39 19.73 49.06
C LEU A 34 5.97 21.15 48.99
N LEU A 35 5.44 21.99 48.10
CA LEU A 35 5.84 23.40 47.98
C LEU A 35 5.47 24.22 49.24
N ILE A 36 4.33 23.92 49.86
CA ILE A 36 3.90 24.55 51.12
C ILE A 36 4.80 24.11 52.30
N TRP A 37 5.32 22.87 52.29
CA TRP A 37 6.27 22.37 53.29
C TRP A 37 7.61 23.10 53.25
N ALA A 38 8.08 23.52 52.06
CA ALA A 38 9.37 24.19 51.88
C ALA A 38 9.37 25.71 52.12
N VAL A 39 8.20 26.37 52.15
CA VAL A 39 8.10 27.85 52.23
C VAL A 39 7.39 28.38 53.50
N SER A 40 6.62 27.55 54.22
CA SER A 40 5.87 27.87 55.46
C SER A 40 4.91 29.08 55.43
N SER A 41 3.59 28.80 55.42
CA SER A 41 2.60 29.31 56.40
C SER A 41 1.14 29.20 55.91
N ARG A 42 0.23 28.82 56.83
CA ARG A 42 -1.25 28.95 56.86
C ARG A 42 -2.18 27.81 56.39
N LYS A 43 -1.71 26.72 55.78
CA LYS A 43 -2.47 25.45 55.71
C LYS A 43 -1.56 24.31 56.15
N SER A 44 -2.11 23.28 56.80
CA SER A 44 -1.35 22.15 57.33
C SER A 44 -0.45 21.57 56.22
N PRO A 45 0.89 21.69 56.32
CA PRO A 45 1.79 21.22 55.28
C PRO A 45 1.62 19.70 55.15
N THR A 46 1.58 19.21 53.91
CA THR A 46 1.52 17.77 53.66
C THR A 46 2.84 17.16 54.13
N PRO A 47 2.86 16.23 55.10
CA PRO A 47 4.09 15.59 55.53
C PRO A 47 4.80 14.96 54.32
N PHE A 48 6.13 15.00 54.28
CA PHE A 48 6.90 14.47 53.15
C PHE A 48 6.52 13.02 52.79
N ASN A 49 6.32 12.15 53.79
CA ASN A 49 5.86 10.78 53.56
C ASN A 49 4.46 10.69 52.95
N ASP A 50 3.55 11.60 53.33
CA ASP A 50 2.21 11.68 52.76
C ASP A 50 2.27 12.17 51.30
N ALA A 51 3.18 13.10 50.99
CA ALA A 51 3.42 13.51 49.62
C ALA A 51 4.01 12.39 48.74
N VAL A 52 4.97 11.62 49.25
CA VAL A 52 5.49 10.42 48.57
C VAL A 52 4.37 9.40 48.33
N ALA A 53 3.52 9.16 49.33
CA ALA A 53 2.36 8.27 49.19
C ALA A 53 1.35 8.78 48.15
N LYS A 54 1.07 10.08 48.11
CA LYS A 54 0.19 10.71 47.12
C LYS A 54 0.77 10.66 45.72
N LEU A 55 2.06 10.91 45.53
CA LEU A 55 2.76 10.75 44.25
C LEU A 55 2.71 9.30 43.78
N THR A 56 2.90 8.35 44.70
CA THR A 56 2.79 6.91 44.42
C THR A 56 1.38 6.52 44.00
N ALA A 57 0.35 7.05 44.68
CA ALA A 57 -1.04 6.84 44.32
C ALA A 57 -1.38 7.48 42.96
N ALA A 58 -0.90 8.70 42.70
CA ALA A 58 -1.11 9.42 41.45
C ALA A 58 -0.51 8.67 40.25
N ALA A 59 0.64 8.01 40.40
CA ALA A 59 1.24 7.19 39.34
C ALA A 59 0.37 5.98 38.95
N ARG A 60 -0.49 5.50 39.87
CA ARG A 60 -1.41 4.37 39.62
C ARG A 60 -2.70 4.80 38.94
N VAL A 61 -3.15 6.01 39.22
CA VAL A 61 -4.36 6.59 38.63
C VAL A 61 -3.94 7.21 37.29
N HIS A 62 -3.72 6.40 36.27
CA HIS A 62 -3.37 6.89 34.92
C HIS A 62 -4.44 7.84 34.36
N PRO A 63 -4.22 9.18 34.33
CA PRO A 63 -5.16 10.10 33.73
C PRO A 63 -4.63 10.42 32.32
N ALA A 64 -5.14 9.73 31.31
CA ALA A 64 -5.08 10.30 29.96
C ALA A 64 -5.78 11.68 30.03
N PRO A 65 -5.14 12.78 29.59
CA PRO A 65 -4.31 12.78 28.39
C PRO A 65 -2.81 13.06 28.57
N PHE A 66 -2.26 13.22 29.79
CA PHE A 66 -0.88 13.69 29.95
C PHE A 66 0.11 12.62 30.43
N THR A 67 1.28 12.53 29.81
CA THR A 67 2.32 11.52 30.06
C THR A 67 3.61 12.09 30.65
N VAL A 68 3.98 13.34 30.31
CA VAL A 68 5.23 13.99 30.76
C VAL A 68 4.93 15.35 31.41
N CYS A 69 5.41 15.53 32.63
CA CYS A 69 5.20 16.74 33.42
C CYS A 69 6.53 17.47 33.69
N GLY A 70 6.45 18.78 33.83
CA GLY A 70 7.59 19.64 34.18
C GLY A 70 7.30 20.54 35.37
N VAL A 71 8.32 20.83 36.18
CA VAL A 71 8.31 21.89 37.20
C VAL A 71 9.46 22.83 36.87
N ARG A 72 9.15 24.12 36.69
CA ARG A 72 10.17 25.14 36.40
C ARG A 72 11.16 25.22 37.56
N LEU A 73 12.47 25.18 37.27
CA LEU A 73 13.49 25.39 38.29
C LEU A 73 13.59 26.86 38.66
N THR A 74 13.78 27.12 39.94
CA THR A 74 13.99 28.48 40.48
C THR A 74 15.39 29.04 40.18
N VAL A 75 16.34 28.17 39.87
CA VAL A 75 17.73 28.51 39.53
C VAL A 75 18.02 28.04 38.11
N PRO A 76 18.59 28.89 37.23
CA PRO A 76 18.85 28.55 35.84
C PRO A 76 20.16 27.76 35.68
N LYS A 77 20.30 26.63 36.37
CA LYS A 77 21.47 25.75 36.29
C LYS A 77 21.06 24.29 36.19
N LEU A 78 21.68 23.55 35.27
CA LEU A 78 21.49 22.12 35.07
C LEU A 78 22.36 21.31 36.03
N SER A 79 22.10 21.38 37.34
CA SER A 79 22.90 20.67 38.34
C SER A 79 22.10 20.43 39.63
N TYR A 80 22.08 19.17 40.10
CA TYR A 80 21.37 18.78 41.31
C TYR A 80 21.85 19.55 42.56
N ALA A 81 23.17 19.76 42.69
CA ALA A 81 23.77 20.53 43.79
C ALA A 81 23.34 22.00 43.84
N HIS A 82 22.71 22.51 42.79
CA HIS A 82 22.26 23.89 42.67
C HIS A 82 20.74 24.05 42.78
N LEU A 83 20.00 22.97 43.07
CA LEU A 83 18.56 23.06 43.33
C LEU A 83 18.32 23.84 44.62
N ARG A 84 17.29 24.70 44.63
CA ARG A 84 16.83 25.30 45.89
C ARG A 84 16.08 24.25 46.71
N LEU A 85 15.97 24.49 48.02
CA LEU A 85 15.30 23.59 48.96
C LEU A 85 13.92 23.11 48.47
N GLY A 86 13.12 24.01 47.88
CA GLY A 86 11.82 23.63 47.32
C GLY A 86 11.91 22.64 46.14
N ASP A 87 12.74 22.95 45.15
CA ASP A 87 12.95 22.09 43.97
C ASP A 87 13.59 20.75 44.36
N GLU A 88 14.53 20.77 45.31
CA GLU A 88 15.20 19.60 45.84
C GLU A 88 14.23 18.67 46.58
N VAL A 89 13.32 19.22 47.40
CA VAL A 89 12.31 18.44 48.13
C VAL A 89 11.34 17.76 47.17
N ILE A 90 10.91 18.44 46.10
CA ILE A 90 10.06 17.85 45.06
C ILE A 90 10.81 16.72 44.34
N ALA A 91 12.04 17.00 43.91
CA ALA A 91 12.90 16.01 43.26
C ALA A 91 13.10 14.77 44.15
N ARG A 92 13.39 14.97 45.44
CA ARG A 92 13.57 13.88 46.42
C ARG A 92 12.28 13.09 46.63
N ALA A 93 11.13 13.76 46.72
CA ALA A 93 9.84 13.08 46.86
C ALA A 93 9.49 12.23 45.63
N LEU A 94 9.74 12.75 44.41
CA LEU A 94 9.55 12.01 43.17
C LEU A 94 10.49 10.80 43.08
N VAL A 95 11.78 10.97 43.38
CA VAL A 95 12.76 9.87 43.40
C VAL A 95 12.39 8.82 44.46
N GLN A 96 12.05 9.25 45.68
CA GLN A 96 11.73 8.35 46.79
C GLN A 96 10.41 7.59 46.60
N SER A 97 9.48 8.11 45.80
CA SER A 97 8.29 7.35 45.42
C SER A 97 8.61 6.09 44.61
N GLY A 98 9.77 6.05 43.94
CA GLY A 98 10.24 4.92 43.14
C GLY A 98 9.45 4.66 41.85
N VAL A 99 8.36 5.40 41.60
CA VAL A 99 7.43 5.18 40.48
C VAL A 99 7.56 6.20 39.35
N TYR A 100 8.40 7.22 39.49
CA TYR A 100 8.70 8.20 38.45
C TYR A 100 10.12 8.04 37.93
N ASP A 101 10.28 8.31 36.64
CA ASP A 101 11.55 8.74 36.08
C ASP A 101 11.63 10.25 36.22
N VAL A 102 12.81 10.76 36.59
CA VAL A 102 13.00 12.17 36.89
C VAL A 102 14.34 12.61 36.31
N VAL A 103 14.31 13.70 35.56
CA VAL A 103 15.51 14.33 35.00
C VAL A 103 15.50 15.83 35.23
N LEU A 104 16.68 16.42 35.36
CA LEU A 104 16.86 17.85 35.19
C LEU A 104 17.06 18.11 33.71
N ALA A 105 16.24 18.96 33.10
CA ALA A 105 16.29 19.24 31.66
C ALA A 105 16.63 20.72 31.40
N GLU A 106 17.51 20.95 30.43
CA GLU A 106 17.67 22.20 29.71
C GLU A 106 16.83 22.08 28.43
N HIS A 107 15.95 23.04 28.19
CA HIS A 107 15.14 23.08 26.96
C HIS A 107 15.81 23.94 25.92
N ASP A 108 15.53 23.67 24.64
CA ASP A 108 15.91 24.58 23.58
C ASP A 108 15.30 25.96 23.83
N ARG A 109 16.11 27.01 23.64
CA ARG A 109 15.64 28.39 23.83
C ARG A 109 14.44 28.60 22.92
N MET A 110 13.31 28.99 23.51
CA MET A 110 12.15 29.46 22.78
C MET A 110 12.57 30.62 21.89
N THR A 111 12.86 30.36 20.62
CA THR A 111 12.92 31.42 19.62
C THR A 111 11.49 31.92 19.48
N ASN A 112 11.30 33.23 19.71
CA ASN A 112 10.01 33.93 19.64
C ASN A 112 9.27 33.62 18.32
N HIS A 113 8.49 32.55 18.28
CA HIS A 113 7.68 32.15 17.14
C HIS A 113 6.21 32.25 17.53
N PHE A 114 5.69 33.47 17.52
CA PHE A 114 4.26 33.81 17.60
C PHE A 114 3.44 33.27 16.39
N CYS A 115 3.90 32.22 15.71
CA CYS A 115 3.17 31.56 14.63
C CYS A 115 2.07 30.67 15.23
N ARG A 116 0.86 31.22 15.31
CA ARG A 116 -0.37 30.66 15.93
C ARG A 116 -0.79 29.22 15.58
N ASN A 117 -0.07 28.50 14.72
CA ASN A 117 -0.53 27.22 14.15
C ASN A 117 0.43 26.03 14.31
N ALA A 118 1.67 26.22 14.81
CA ALA A 118 2.53 25.09 15.17
C ALA A 118 2.37 24.83 16.68
N GLY A 119 2.04 23.60 17.07
CA GLY A 119 1.94 23.22 18.48
C GLY A 119 3.23 23.58 19.22
N PHE A 120 3.11 24.32 20.32
CA PHE A 120 4.23 24.77 21.14
C PHE A 120 4.65 23.63 22.08
N GLU A 121 5.72 22.92 21.73
CA GLU A 121 6.21 21.77 22.50
C GLU A 121 7.69 21.98 22.84
N PRO A 122 8.03 22.34 24.10
CA PRO A 122 9.42 22.53 24.49
C PRO A 122 10.16 21.19 24.49
N THR A 123 11.18 21.10 23.64
CA THR A 123 12.03 19.92 23.49
C THR A 123 13.24 19.99 24.42
N ILE A 124 13.62 18.84 24.95
CA ILE A 124 14.75 18.71 25.87
C ILE A 124 16.06 18.72 25.08
N LYS A 125 16.84 19.78 25.22
CA LYS A 125 18.16 19.93 24.60
C LYS A 125 19.22 19.08 25.30
N ARG A 126 19.25 19.14 26.62
CA ARG A 126 20.18 18.39 27.49
C ARG A 126 19.47 17.97 28.75
N PHE A 127 19.89 16.86 29.34
CA PHE A 127 19.37 16.45 30.64
C PHE A 127 20.46 15.87 31.53
N HIS A 128 20.21 15.84 32.84
CA HIS A 128 20.98 15.11 33.84
C HIS A 128 20.03 14.23 34.65
N GLU A 129 20.41 12.97 34.83
CA GLU A 129 19.72 12.03 35.72
C GLU A 129 19.91 12.45 37.17
N LEU A 130 18.89 12.24 38.00
CA LEU A 130 19.00 12.53 39.42
C LEU A 130 19.66 11.37 40.18
N PRO A 131 20.44 11.67 41.24
CA PRO A 131 20.98 10.63 42.11
C PRO A 131 19.85 9.74 42.66
N GLY A 132 20.00 8.42 42.50
CA GLY A 132 19.00 7.43 42.97
C GLY A 132 17.85 7.14 42.00
N ALA A 133 17.81 7.77 40.82
CA ALA A 133 16.85 7.48 39.77
C ALA A 133 17.51 7.35 38.38
N PRO A 134 18.42 6.37 38.19
CA PRO A 134 19.06 6.18 36.89
C PRO A 134 18.03 5.77 35.83
N LEU A 135 18.20 6.28 34.62
CA LEU A 135 17.39 5.87 33.48
C LEU A 135 17.99 4.62 32.83
N PRO A 136 17.16 3.66 32.40
CA PRO A 136 17.63 2.62 31.49
C PRO A 136 18.16 3.25 30.20
N ASP A 137 19.24 2.72 29.63
CA ASP A 137 19.87 3.26 28.40
C ASP A 137 18.87 3.50 27.27
N VAL A 138 17.94 2.56 27.10
CA VAL A 138 16.89 2.63 26.08
C VAL A 138 16.00 3.88 26.28
N ILE A 139 15.72 4.27 27.52
CA ILE A 139 14.97 5.49 27.87
C ILE A 139 15.85 6.72 27.73
N ALA A 140 17.07 6.68 28.27
CA ALA A 140 18.01 7.81 28.26
C ALA A 140 18.24 8.35 26.85
N ASN A 141 18.33 7.46 25.85
CA ASN A 141 18.49 7.82 24.44
C ASN A 141 17.29 8.58 23.83
N ARG A 142 16.10 8.47 24.44
CA ARG A 142 14.85 9.09 23.95
C ARG A 142 14.40 10.30 24.74
N VAL A 143 15.02 10.60 25.88
CA VAL A 143 14.64 11.75 26.72
C VAL A 143 14.67 13.07 25.94
N ARG A 144 15.58 13.22 24.98
CA ARG A 144 15.68 14.44 24.16
C ARG A 144 14.51 14.64 23.21
N ASP A 145 13.86 13.55 22.82
CA ASP A 145 12.67 13.56 21.96
C ASP A 145 11.40 13.86 22.76
N LEU A 146 11.48 13.91 24.10
CA LEU A 146 10.33 14.18 24.95
C LEU A 146 9.92 15.64 24.88
N SER A 147 8.62 15.81 24.73
CA SER A 147 7.92 17.08 24.87
C SER A 147 7.27 17.14 26.25
N VAL A 148 7.48 18.25 26.96
CA VAL A 148 6.81 18.46 28.25
C VAL A 148 5.40 18.96 27.99
N GLU A 149 4.43 18.07 28.15
CA GLU A 149 3.03 18.34 27.81
C GLU A 149 2.34 19.26 28.83
N THR A 150 2.80 19.26 30.08
CA THR A 150 2.24 20.12 31.14
C THR A 150 3.32 20.58 32.11
N PHE A 151 3.39 21.90 32.32
CA PHE A 151 4.15 22.48 33.41
C PHE A 151 3.24 22.74 34.61
N LEU A 152 3.64 22.22 35.76
CA LEU A 152 2.94 22.43 37.01
C LEU A 152 3.37 23.76 37.61
N PHE A 153 2.42 24.46 38.25
CA PHE A 153 2.61 25.73 38.95
C PHE A 153 3.02 26.93 38.07
N ASP A 154 3.20 26.76 36.77
CA ASP A 154 3.45 27.87 35.88
C ASP A 154 2.15 28.66 35.66
N LYS A 155 2.09 29.84 36.27
CA LYS A 155 0.99 30.81 36.10
C LYS A 155 1.31 31.84 35.03
N GLY A 156 2.51 31.83 34.45
CA GLY A 156 2.88 32.75 33.40
C GLY A 156 2.03 32.51 32.17
N ASP A 157 1.37 33.55 31.66
CA ASP A 157 0.76 33.46 30.33
C ASP A 157 1.90 33.45 29.30
N PRO A 158 2.11 32.36 28.54
CA PRO A 158 3.19 32.27 27.55
C PRO A 158 3.06 33.33 26.44
N ARG A 159 1.95 34.09 26.39
CA ARG A 159 1.73 35.19 25.46
C ARG A 159 2.29 36.54 25.94
N GLN A 160 2.77 36.63 27.18
CA GLN A 160 3.36 37.88 27.69
C GLN A 160 4.74 38.12 27.06
N ALA A 161 5.01 39.36 26.65
CA ALA A 161 6.23 39.74 25.92
C ALA A 161 7.53 39.47 26.70
N ASP A 162 7.43 39.42 28.03
CA ASP A 162 8.56 39.15 28.94
C ASP A 162 8.66 37.67 29.35
N PHE A 163 7.88 36.79 28.71
CA PHE A 163 7.99 35.35 28.94
C PHE A 163 9.29 34.82 28.34
N CYS A 164 10.38 34.99 29.08
CA CYS A 164 11.61 34.25 28.88
C CYS A 164 11.29 32.77 29.14
N GLY A 165 11.12 32.02 28.05
CA GLY A 165 10.73 30.61 28.06
C GLY A 165 11.46 29.75 29.08
N LEU A 166 10.87 28.59 29.37
CA LEU A 166 11.35 27.64 30.37
C LEU A 166 12.73 27.07 29.98
N GLN A 167 13.81 27.73 30.40
CA GLN A 167 15.17 27.27 30.06
C GLN A 167 15.55 26.00 30.81
N PHE A 168 15.14 25.86 32.08
CA PHE A 168 15.45 24.70 32.91
C PHE A 168 14.23 24.24 33.70
N SER A 169 13.99 22.94 33.72
CA SER A 169 12.91 22.34 34.52
C SER A 169 13.30 20.98 35.08
N LEU A 170 12.66 20.60 36.17
CA LEU A 170 12.57 19.20 36.60
C LEU A 170 11.50 18.53 35.75
N VAL A 171 11.87 17.57 34.91
CA VAL A 171 10.94 16.81 34.06
C VAL A 171 10.77 15.42 34.65
N PHE A 172 9.53 14.94 34.70
CA PHE A 172 9.24 13.62 35.22
C PHE A 172 8.01 13.00 34.56
N TRP A 173 7.99 11.67 34.53
CA TRP A 173 6.89 10.87 34.03
C TRP A 173 6.79 9.57 34.82
N PRO A 174 5.60 8.96 34.95
CA PRO A 174 5.48 7.66 35.58
C PRO A 174 6.33 6.62 34.84
N LYS A 175 7.01 5.73 35.57
CA LYS A 175 7.76 4.61 34.95
C LYS A 175 6.86 3.73 34.07
N THR A 176 5.58 3.62 34.41
CA THR A 176 4.57 2.90 33.61
C THR A 176 4.26 3.59 32.27
N ALA A 177 4.61 4.88 32.11
CA ALA A 177 4.46 5.64 30.87
C ALA A 177 5.67 5.49 29.93
N ARG A 178 6.75 4.80 30.33
CA ARG A 178 7.94 4.56 29.48
C ARG A 178 7.59 3.95 28.11
N VAL A 179 6.58 3.08 28.06
CA VAL A 179 6.07 2.45 26.83
C VAL A 179 5.52 3.45 25.80
N LEU A 180 5.16 4.65 26.23
CA LEU A 180 4.63 5.72 25.36
C LEU A 180 5.74 6.59 24.77
N LEU A 181 6.97 6.48 25.29
CA LEU A 181 8.13 7.28 24.83
C LEU A 181 8.80 6.70 23.58
N PHE A 182 8.39 5.50 23.15
CA PHE A 182 8.95 4.80 22.01
C PHE A 182 7.96 4.74 20.86
N ASP A 183 8.44 4.52 19.64
CA ASP A 183 7.59 4.00 18.58
C ASP A 183 7.04 2.61 18.95
N LEU A 184 5.95 2.21 18.28
CA LEU A 184 5.28 0.94 18.54
C LEU A 184 6.22 -0.26 18.36
N MET A 185 7.09 -0.19 17.35
CA MET A 185 8.02 -1.25 16.99
C MET A 185 8.95 -1.58 18.15
N THR A 186 9.67 -0.57 18.65
CA THR A 186 10.58 -0.69 19.79
C THR A 186 9.85 -1.25 21.02
N GLY A 187 8.63 -0.77 21.29
CA GLY A 187 7.82 -1.27 22.40
C GLY A 187 7.49 -2.77 22.28
N VAL A 188 7.20 -3.22 21.06
CA VAL A 188 6.90 -4.64 20.77
C VAL A 188 8.17 -5.50 20.80
N GLU A 189 9.31 -5.02 20.30
CA GLU A 189 10.59 -5.75 20.40
C GLU A 189 10.94 -6.03 21.86
N ILE A 190 10.76 -5.03 22.71
CA ILE A 190 11.00 -5.15 24.15
C ILE A 190 10.02 -6.14 24.79
N LEU A 191 8.74 -6.15 24.37
CA LEU A 191 7.79 -7.17 24.78
C LEU A 191 8.25 -8.56 24.35
N PHE A 192 8.65 -8.73 23.08
CA PHE A 192 9.09 -10.00 22.54
C PHE A 192 10.32 -10.52 23.29
N ASP A 193 11.32 -9.67 23.55
CA ASP A 193 12.48 -10.00 24.37
C ASP A 193 12.10 -10.36 25.82
N ALA A 194 11.14 -9.64 26.43
CA ALA A 194 10.65 -9.95 27.76
C ALA A 194 9.95 -11.31 27.82
N VAL A 195 9.24 -11.69 26.75
CA VAL A 195 8.60 -13.01 26.62
C VAL A 195 9.64 -14.12 26.44
N GLN A 196 10.66 -13.91 25.59
CA GLN A 196 11.67 -14.93 25.28
C GLN A 196 12.70 -15.11 26.41
N ARG A 197 13.27 -14.02 26.91
CA ARG A 197 14.41 -14.07 27.86
C ARG A 197 13.99 -14.06 29.32
N ARG A 198 12.70 -13.82 29.62
CA ARG A 198 12.13 -13.69 30.97
C ARG A 198 12.83 -12.66 31.87
N SER A 199 13.54 -11.68 31.29
CA SER A 199 14.20 -10.62 32.05
C SER A 199 13.19 -9.66 32.69
N VAL A 200 13.50 -9.14 33.88
CA VAL A 200 12.66 -8.16 34.60
C VAL A 200 12.97 -6.73 34.14
N ASP A 201 14.22 -6.46 33.76
CA ASP A 201 14.67 -5.12 33.36
C ASP A 201 14.06 -4.67 32.02
N THR A 202 13.55 -5.61 31.23
CA THR A 202 12.94 -5.36 29.92
C THR A 202 11.45 -5.00 29.98
N ARG A 203 10.86 -4.73 31.15
CA ARG A 203 9.40 -4.50 31.27
C ARG A 203 8.97 -3.03 31.19
N LEU A 204 9.88 -2.11 30.84
CA LEU A 204 9.59 -0.67 30.71
C LEU A 204 8.85 -0.09 31.92
N GLY A 205 9.25 -0.48 33.13
CA GLY A 205 8.62 0.03 34.36
C GLY A 205 7.22 -0.53 34.67
N LEU A 206 6.70 -1.47 33.86
CA LEU A 206 5.44 -2.15 34.11
C LEU A 206 5.64 -3.38 35.00
N PRO A 207 4.66 -3.73 35.85
CA PRO A 207 4.82 -4.77 36.87
C PRO A 207 4.91 -6.18 36.29
N SER A 208 4.40 -6.42 35.08
CA SER A 208 4.38 -7.73 34.44
C SER A 208 4.42 -7.62 32.92
N THR A 209 4.80 -8.71 32.24
CA THR A 209 4.72 -8.81 30.78
C THR A 209 3.29 -8.59 30.27
N MET A 210 2.28 -9.04 31.03
CA MET A 210 0.87 -8.80 30.70
C MET A 210 0.48 -7.33 30.80
N ALA A 211 0.99 -6.61 31.79
CA ALA A 211 0.79 -5.16 31.87
C ALA A 211 1.44 -4.43 30.68
N LEU A 212 2.58 -4.93 30.17
CA LEU A 212 3.20 -4.44 28.94
C LEU A 212 2.33 -4.72 27.71
N VAL A 213 1.76 -5.92 27.58
CA VAL A 213 0.77 -6.23 26.54
C VAL A 213 -0.41 -5.25 26.62
N ASP A 214 -1.00 -5.07 27.80
CA ASP A 214 -2.14 -4.19 28.02
C ASP A 214 -1.85 -2.73 27.67
N ALA A 215 -0.63 -2.26 27.92
CA ALA A 215 -0.22 -0.91 27.59
C ALA A 215 0.04 -0.72 26.07
N LEU A 216 0.51 -1.76 25.38
CA LEU A 216 0.75 -1.73 23.93
C LEU A 216 -0.53 -1.92 23.10
N LEU A 217 -1.51 -2.69 23.59
CA LEU A 217 -2.75 -3.01 22.88
C LEU A 217 -3.45 -1.77 22.28
N PRO A 218 -3.71 -0.68 23.04
CA PRO A 218 -4.34 0.52 22.51
C PRO A 218 -3.61 1.17 21.33
N ARG A 219 -2.28 1.04 21.26
CA ARG A 219 -1.45 1.68 20.23
C ARG A 219 -1.68 1.09 18.84
N PHE A 220 -1.97 -0.21 18.74
CA PHE A 220 -2.41 -0.81 17.47
C PHE A 220 -3.73 -0.25 16.95
N GLY A 221 -4.53 0.35 17.85
CA GLY A 221 -5.76 1.08 17.57
C GLY A 221 -5.57 2.56 17.22
N ASP A 222 -4.34 3.08 17.21
CA ASP A 222 -4.03 4.46 16.82
C ASP A 222 -3.86 4.56 15.28
N ALA A 223 -4.44 5.60 14.69
CA ALA A 223 -4.29 5.89 13.26
C ALA A 223 -2.85 6.23 12.89
N ARG A 224 -2.16 6.97 13.76
CA ARG A 224 -0.81 7.48 13.50
C ARG A 224 0.21 6.37 13.35
N GLU A 225 0.04 5.28 14.11
CA GLU A 225 0.89 4.09 13.99
C GLU A 225 0.63 3.35 12.69
N SER A 226 -0.65 3.24 12.28
CA SER A 226 -1.03 2.53 11.05
C SER A 226 -0.63 3.26 9.76
N GLU A 227 -0.41 4.58 9.81
CA GLU A 227 0.09 5.36 8.66
C GLU A 227 1.51 4.94 8.23
N ARG A 228 2.29 4.34 9.15
CA ARG A 228 3.64 3.80 8.88
C ARG A 228 3.55 2.31 8.52
N ALA A 229 2.90 2.01 7.39
CA ALA A 229 2.53 0.66 6.94
C ALA A 229 3.58 -0.45 7.16
N THR A 230 4.83 -0.23 6.74
CA THR A 230 5.90 -1.24 6.86
C THR A 230 6.29 -1.53 8.31
N LEU A 231 6.47 -0.49 9.12
CA LEU A 231 6.78 -0.63 10.55
C LEU A 231 5.60 -1.23 11.32
N TYR A 232 4.37 -0.85 10.95
CA TYR A 232 3.16 -1.41 11.55
C TYR A 232 3.04 -2.91 11.30
N ALA A 233 3.24 -3.36 10.06
CA ALA A 233 3.21 -4.79 9.72
C ALA A 233 4.27 -5.60 10.47
N HIS A 234 5.49 -5.06 10.62
CA HIS A 234 6.55 -5.72 11.36
C HIS A 234 6.27 -5.78 12.87
N SER A 235 5.78 -4.66 13.44
CA SER A 235 5.33 -4.60 14.84
C SER A 235 4.21 -5.61 15.10
N LEU A 236 3.30 -5.77 14.14
CA LEU A 236 2.19 -6.71 14.26
C LEU A 236 2.68 -8.16 14.28
N ALA A 237 3.68 -8.51 13.44
CA ALA A 237 4.27 -9.85 13.43
C ALA A 237 4.86 -10.23 14.79
N LEU A 238 5.77 -9.40 15.31
CA LEU A 238 6.42 -9.66 16.60
C LEU A 238 5.41 -9.68 17.76
N PHE A 239 4.40 -8.82 17.71
CA PHE A 239 3.36 -8.79 18.73
C PHE A 239 2.52 -10.07 18.72
N CYS A 240 2.15 -10.55 17.54
CA CYS A 240 1.46 -11.83 17.39
C CYS A 240 2.30 -13.00 17.92
N ASP A 241 3.58 -13.07 17.59
CA ASP A 241 4.47 -14.11 18.10
C ASP A 241 4.61 -14.07 19.61
N ALA A 242 4.69 -12.87 20.20
CA ALA A 242 4.68 -12.66 21.63
C ALA A 242 3.36 -13.15 22.27
N LEU A 243 2.20 -12.82 21.69
CA LEU A 243 0.89 -13.27 22.17
C LEU A 243 0.74 -14.80 22.11
N ILE A 244 1.17 -15.43 21.02
CA ILE A 244 1.15 -16.89 20.85
C ILE A 244 2.04 -17.56 21.90
N THR A 245 3.24 -17.02 22.11
CA THR A 245 4.18 -17.56 23.11
C THR A 245 3.63 -17.44 24.53
N LEU A 246 2.92 -16.35 24.83
CA LEU A 246 2.25 -16.15 26.12
C LEU A 246 1.05 -17.08 26.34
N LYS A 247 0.43 -17.59 25.27
CA LYS A 247 -0.76 -18.47 25.28
C LYS A 247 -1.93 -17.91 26.09
N GLN A 248 -2.11 -16.58 26.09
CA GLN A 248 -3.20 -15.90 26.79
C GLN A 248 -4.30 -15.50 25.81
N LEU A 249 -5.51 -16.04 26.00
CA LEU A 249 -6.64 -15.79 25.11
C LEU A 249 -7.24 -14.37 25.26
N ASP A 250 -7.30 -13.84 26.49
CA ASP A 250 -7.95 -12.55 26.78
C ASP A 250 -7.30 -11.34 26.07
N PRO A 251 -5.96 -11.23 25.96
CA PRO A 251 -5.33 -10.19 25.13
C PRO A 251 -5.64 -10.36 23.66
N VAL A 252 -5.61 -11.59 23.12
CA VAL A 252 -5.87 -11.88 21.70
C VAL A 252 -7.30 -11.50 21.33
N THR A 253 -8.27 -11.88 22.17
CA THR A 253 -9.68 -11.55 21.95
C THR A 253 -9.91 -10.05 21.95
N ARG A 254 -9.35 -9.31 22.93
CA ARG A 254 -9.41 -7.83 22.99
C ARG A 254 -8.69 -7.19 21.81
N PHE A 255 -7.55 -7.75 21.41
CA PHE A 255 -6.75 -7.27 20.31
C PHE A 255 -7.55 -7.29 19.01
N LEU A 256 -8.05 -8.46 18.61
CA LEU A 256 -8.89 -8.62 17.41
C LEU A 256 -10.14 -7.75 17.51
N SER A 257 -10.87 -7.82 18.63
CA SER A 257 -12.18 -7.18 18.74
C SER A 257 -12.09 -5.66 18.81
N ARG A 258 -11.05 -5.06 19.40
CA ARG A 258 -11.02 -3.62 19.74
C ARG A 258 -9.87 -2.84 19.09
N PHE A 259 -8.70 -3.46 18.91
CA PHE A 259 -7.48 -2.70 18.64
C PHE A 259 -6.92 -2.93 17.24
N LEU A 260 -7.00 -4.15 16.69
CA LEU A 260 -6.48 -4.45 15.36
C LEU A 260 -7.22 -3.61 14.29
N ARG A 261 -6.52 -2.65 13.69
CA ARG A 261 -7.08 -1.79 12.65
C ARG A 261 -7.04 -2.47 11.30
N GLY A 262 -8.11 -2.25 10.53
CA GLY A 262 -8.08 -2.50 9.10
C GLY A 262 -7.32 -1.36 8.43
N THR A 263 -6.67 -1.67 7.32
CA THR A 263 -5.95 -0.73 6.47
C THR A 263 -6.57 -0.75 5.08
N SER A 264 -6.49 0.35 4.34
CA SER A 264 -6.87 0.40 2.93
C SER A 264 -5.78 -0.13 2.00
N ASP A 265 -4.55 -0.30 2.50
CA ASP A 265 -3.42 -0.80 1.73
C ASP A 265 -3.46 -2.34 1.62
N ASP A 266 -3.55 -2.86 0.39
CA ASP A 266 -3.69 -4.30 0.14
C ASP A 266 -2.49 -5.12 0.66
N THR A 267 -1.28 -4.56 0.67
CA THR A 267 -0.07 -5.28 1.15
C THR A 267 -0.07 -5.43 2.66
N THR A 268 -0.33 -4.34 3.38
CA THR A 268 -0.47 -4.32 4.84
C THR A 268 -1.66 -5.16 5.27
N PHE A 269 -2.76 -5.13 4.51
CA PHE A 269 -3.92 -5.97 4.79
C PHE A 269 -3.61 -7.46 4.64
N SER A 270 -2.79 -7.86 3.66
CA SER A 270 -2.38 -9.26 3.48
C SER A 270 -1.56 -9.77 4.68
N ASN A 271 -0.70 -8.91 5.25
CA ASN A 271 0.01 -9.23 6.49
C ASN A 271 -0.99 -9.39 7.66
N ILE A 272 -1.91 -8.43 7.83
CA ILE A 272 -2.98 -8.51 8.83
C ILE A 272 -3.80 -9.81 8.71
N ALA A 273 -4.18 -10.19 7.49
CA ALA A 273 -4.93 -11.41 7.22
C ALA A 273 -4.15 -12.67 7.61
N SER A 274 -2.85 -12.71 7.30
CA SER A 274 -1.95 -13.81 7.69
C SER A 274 -1.88 -13.95 9.21
N PHE A 275 -1.78 -12.84 9.94
CA PHE A 275 -1.80 -12.87 11.41
C PHE A 275 -3.14 -13.35 11.98
N VAL A 276 -4.26 -12.94 11.39
CA VAL A 276 -5.57 -13.45 11.81
C VAL A 276 -5.64 -14.96 11.63
N SER A 277 -5.13 -15.50 10.52
CA SER A 277 -5.08 -16.96 10.29
C SER A 277 -4.18 -17.68 11.30
N ILE A 278 -3.00 -17.14 11.59
CA ILE A 278 -2.08 -17.67 12.62
C ILE A 278 -2.75 -17.69 14.00
N LEU A 279 -3.37 -16.59 14.42
CA LEU A 279 -4.07 -16.53 15.71
C LEU A 279 -5.22 -17.53 15.78
N ILE A 280 -5.97 -17.73 14.67
CA ILE A 280 -7.01 -18.76 14.60
C ILE A 280 -6.38 -20.14 14.76
N ARG A 281 -5.29 -20.44 14.04
CA ARG A 281 -4.58 -21.72 14.12
C ARG A 281 -4.14 -22.05 15.55
N ASP A 282 -3.56 -21.08 16.24
CA ASP A 282 -2.93 -21.27 17.56
C ASP A 282 -3.91 -21.20 18.75
N PHE A 283 -4.99 -20.41 18.67
CA PHE A 283 -5.98 -20.26 19.75
C PHE A 283 -7.32 -20.96 19.50
N GLY A 284 -7.54 -21.47 18.29
CA GLY A 284 -8.82 -22.03 17.88
C GLY A 284 -9.79 -20.95 17.38
N TRP A 285 -10.60 -21.30 16.39
CA TRP A 285 -11.57 -20.39 15.82
C TRP A 285 -12.74 -20.11 16.77
N GLU A 286 -13.16 -21.11 17.58
CA GLU A 286 -14.35 -21.04 18.42
C GLU A 286 -14.23 -19.97 19.52
N PRO A 287 -13.14 -19.91 20.32
CA PRO A 287 -12.97 -18.84 21.31
C PRO A 287 -12.82 -17.45 20.68
N LEU A 288 -12.31 -17.38 19.45
CA LEU A 288 -12.09 -16.12 18.74
C LEU A 288 -13.32 -15.65 17.92
N ALA A 289 -14.34 -16.49 17.75
CA ALA A 289 -15.46 -16.23 16.86
C ALA A 289 -16.14 -14.87 17.13
N LYS A 290 -16.44 -14.56 18.40
CA LYS A 290 -17.05 -13.27 18.79
C LYS A 290 -16.16 -12.07 18.46
N SER A 291 -14.85 -12.20 18.67
CA SER A 291 -13.88 -11.14 18.37
C SER A 291 -13.75 -10.92 16.87
N LEU A 292 -13.72 -12.00 16.07
CA LEU A 292 -13.69 -11.93 14.61
C LEU A 292 -14.93 -11.22 14.05
N HIS A 293 -16.13 -11.56 14.53
CA HIS A 293 -17.36 -10.86 14.15
C HIS A 293 -17.31 -9.36 14.48
N THR A 294 -16.80 -9.02 15.68
CA THR A 294 -16.69 -7.63 16.11
C THR A 294 -15.68 -6.85 15.26
N MET A 295 -14.55 -7.49 14.93
CA MET A 295 -13.53 -6.96 14.03
C MET A 295 -14.09 -6.68 12.64
N LEU A 296 -14.75 -7.67 12.01
CA LEU A 296 -15.35 -7.51 10.68
C LEU A 296 -16.41 -6.40 10.66
N ARG A 297 -17.27 -6.30 11.69
CA ARG A 297 -18.25 -5.22 11.79
C ARG A 297 -17.61 -3.84 11.87
N ARG A 298 -16.48 -3.70 12.56
CA ARG A 298 -15.73 -2.43 12.61
C ARG A 298 -15.11 -2.10 11.26
N TRP A 299 -14.47 -3.07 10.62
CA TRP A 299 -13.75 -2.85 9.35
C TRP A 299 -14.70 -2.62 8.18
N ALA A 300 -15.80 -3.38 8.10
CA ALA A 300 -16.84 -3.23 7.09
C ALA A 300 -17.81 -2.07 7.39
N THR A 301 -17.28 -0.95 7.91
CA THR A 301 -18.01 0.33 8.02
C THR A 301 -17.79 1.22 6.79
N THR A 302 -16.80 0.89 5.94
CA THR A 302 -16.48 1.56 4.69
C THR A 302 -16.52 0.58 3.53
N LEU A 303 -16.65 1.08 2.28
CA LEU A 303 -16.68 0.24 1.07
C LEU A 303 -15.37 -0.53 0.86
N SER A 304 -14.22 0.13 1.06
CA SER A 304 -12.91 -0.51 0.99
C SER A 304 -12.74 -1.59 2.08
N GLY A 305 -13.13 -1.29 3.32
CA GLY A 305 -13.10 -2.27 4.40
C GLY A 305 -14.03 -3.46 4.16
N LEU A 306 -15.22 -3.23 3.57
CA LEU A 306 -16.13 -4.30 3.18
C LEU A 306 -15.50 -5.25 2.15
N ARG A 307 -14.90 -4.71 1.07
CA ARG A 307 -14.15 -5.47 0.06
C ARG A 307 -13.09 -6.37 0.70
N LEU A 308 -12.29 -5.80 1.60
CA LEU A 308 -11.21 -6.50 2.27
C LEU A 308 -11.72 -7.58 3.24
N CYS A 309 -12.82 -7.32 3.95
CA CYS A 309 -13.49 -8.32 4.79
C CYS A 309 -13.98 -9.53 3.98
N TYR A 310 -14.57 -9.32 2.80
CA TYR A 310 -14.97 -10.42 1.90
C TYR A 310 -13.77 -11.24 1.42
N ARG A 311 -12.70 -10.57 1.00
CA ARG A 311 -11.46 -11.22 0.60
C ARG A 311 -10.85 -12.05 1.73
N LEU A 312 -10.85 -11.52 2.96
CA LEU A 312 -10.38 -12.23 4.15
C LEU A 312 -11.20 -13.49 4.42
N VAL A 313 -12.54 -13.38 4.46
CA VAL A 313 -13.41 -14.54 4.73
C VAL A 313 -13.27 -15.61 3.65
N ALA A 314 -13.20 -15.21 2.37
CA ALA A 314 -12.96 -16.15 1.28
C ALA A 314 -11.57 -16.81 1.34
N SER A 315 -10.55 -16.09 1.81
CA SER A 315 -9.19 -16.65 1.98
C SER A 315 -9.11 -17.61 3.17
N LEU A 316 -9.72 -17.25 4.30
CA LEU A 316 -9.83 -18.13 5.47
C LEU A 316 -10.61 -19.42 5.15
N ALA A 317 -11.56 -19.36 4.21
CA ALA A 317 -12.26 -20.54 3.71
C ALA A 317 -11.42 -21.40 2.74
N GLY A 318 -10.32 -20.86 2.18
CA GLY A 318 -9.63 -21.48 1.05
C GLY A 318 -10.43 -21.44 -0.25
N ALA A 319 -11.43 -20.56 -0.34
CA ALA A 319 -12.29 -20.40 -1.51
C ALA A 319 -11.76 -19.34 -2.48
N ALA A 320 -10.93 -18.41 -2.00
CA ALA A 320 -10.34 -17.37 -2.83
C ALA A 320 -9.32 -17.96 -3.81
N GLU A 321 -9.37 -17.50 -5.06
CA GLU A 321 -8.41 -17.91 -6.10
C GLU A 321 -6.97 -17.43 -5.81
N SER A 322 -6.84 -16.26 -5.19
CA SER A 322 -5.57 -15.69 -4.77
C SER A 322 -5.66 -15.38 -3.27
N PRO A 323 -5.53 -16.41 -2.41
CA PRO A 323 -5.70 -16.28 -0.97
C PRO A 323 -4.62 -15.35 -0.40
N ILE A 324 -5.01 -14.51 0.57
CA ILE A 324 -4.09 -13.59 1.27
C ILE A 324 -3.60 -14.13 2.61
N CYS A 325 -4.10 -15.29 3.02
CA CYS A 325 -3.72 -15.99 4.23
C CYS A 325 -4.03 -17.48 4.08
N ASP A 326 -3.44 -18.29 4.96
CA ASP A 326 -3.69 -19.73 4.99
C ASP A 326 -5.15 -20.03 5.37
N PRO A 327 -5.77 -21.04 4.74
CA PRO A 327 -7.13 -21.45 5.07
C PRO A 327 -7.20 -22.11 6.45
N ILE A 328 -8.37 -21.99 7.10
CA ILE A 328 -8.63 -22.61 8.39
C ILE A 328 -8.84 -24.11 8.19
N SER A 329 -7.91 -24.93 8.69
CA SER A 329 -7.98 -26.40 8.62
C SER A 329 -8.63 -27.05 9.86
N GLN A 330 -9.09 -26.26 10.81
CA GLN A 330 -9.67 -26.75 12.06
C GLN A 330 -11.07 -27.37 11.85
N PRO A 331 -11.48 -28.33 12.71
CA PRO A 331 -12.82 -28.94 12.63
C PRO A 331 -13.93 -27.89 12.68
N PHE A 332 -14.99 -28.13 11.91
CA PHE A 332 -16.20 -27.28 11.86
C PHE A 332 -15.94 -25.82 11.46
N ALA A 333 -14.78 -25.49 10.86
CA ALA A 333 -14.46 -24.13 10.41
C ALA A 333 -15.51 -23.56 9.45
N ILE A 334 -16.21 -24.43 8.70
CA ILE A 334 -17.31 -24.04 7.80
C ILE A 334 -18.42 -23.26 8.53
N GLU A 335 -18.69 -23.56 9.80
CA GLU A 335 -19.71 -22.86 10.59
C GLU A 335 -19.28 -21.43 10.89
N LEU A 336 -18.00 -21.22 11.22
CA LEU A 336 -17.43 -19.88 11.35
C LEU A 336 -17.51 -19.11 10.03
N ILE A 337 -17.09 -19.73 8.93
CA ILE A 337 -17.07 -19.08 7.60
C ILE A 337 -18.48 -18.59 7.23
N VAL A 338 -19.50 -19.45 7.34
CA VAL A 338 -20.90 -19.07 7.06
C VAL A 338 -21.36 -17.95 8.00
N SER A 339 -21.03 -18.00 9.29
CA SER A 339 -21.42 -16.96 10.25
C SER A 339 -20.75 -15.60 9.99
N LEU A 340 -19.45 -15.60 9.67
CA LEU A 340 -18.71 -14.38 9.31
C LEU A 340 -19.22 -13.80 8.00
N TRP A 341 -19.50 -14.65 7.01
CA TRP A 341 -20.06 -14.24 5.73
C TRP A 341 -21.46 -13.63 5.88
N SER A 342 -22.37 -14.27 6.61
CA SER A 342 -23.68 -13.68 6.96
C SER A 342 -23.53 -12.29 7.58
N THR A 343 -22.56 -12.12 8.48
CA THR A 343 -22.31 -10.83 9.15
C THR A 343 -21.91 -9.74 8.15
N ILE A 344 -21.02 -10.04 7.19
CA ILE A 344 -20.59 -9.06 6.18
C ILE A 344 -21.61 -8.89 5.05
N ALA A 345 -22.47 -9.87 4.78
CA ALA A 345 -23.60 -9.77 3.85
C ALA A 345 -24.65 -8.76 4.32
N ILE A 346 -25.00 -8.78 5.62
CA ILE A 346 -25.90 -7.78 6.23
C ILE A 346 -25.32 -6.37 6.12
N LEU A 347 -23.99 -6.23 6.26
CA LEU A 347 -23.32 -4.94 6.12
C LEU A 347 -23.26 -4.50 4.66
N ALA A 348 -23.03 -5.41 3.72
CA ALA A 348 -23.07 -5.13 2.29
C ALA A 348 -24.43 -4.59 1.86
N GLN A 349 -25.53 -5.21 2.29
CA GLN A 349 -26.89 -4.74 2.04
C GLN A 349 -27.10 -3.28 2.49
N ARG A 350 -26.51 -2.90 3.63
CA ARG A 350 -26.64 -1.53 4.19
C ARG A 350 -25.75 -0.52 3.49
N LEU A 351 -24.55 -0.92 3.10
CA LEU A 351 -23.54 -0.03 2.51
C LEU A 351 -23.72 0.16 1.00
N LEU A 352 -24.08 -0.89 0.25
CA LEU A 352 -24.23 -0.85 -1.20
C LEU A 352 -25.61 -0.35 -1.66
N CYS A 353 -26.46 0.12 -0.74
CA CYS A 353 -27.80 0.57 -1.08
C CYS A 353 -27.76 1.69 -2.16
N PRO A 354 -28.48 1.54 -3.29
CA PRO A 354 -28.30 2.37 -4.50
C PRO A 354 -28.43 3.88 -4.27
N SER A 355 -29.18 4.29 -3.24
CA SER A 355 -29.42 5.70 -2.92
C SER A 355 -28.18 6.46 -2.44
N ARG A 356 -27.06 5.80 -2.12
CA ARG A 356 -25.92 6.44 -1.43
C ARG A 356 -24.66 6.64 -2.26
N HIS A 357 -24.42 5.86 -3.32
CA HIS A 357 -23.07 5.76 -3.92
C HIS A 357 -23.04 5.63 -5.45
N VAL A 358 -23.97 6.26 -6.17
CA VAL A 358 -23.99 6.19 -7.65
C VAL A 358 -22.68 6.70 -8.25
N GLY A 359 -21.88 5.80 -8.82
CA GLY A 359 -20.76 6.11 -9.71
C GLY A 359 -19.40 6.35 -9.06
N THR A 360 -19.17 6.06 -7.77
CA THR A 360 -17.81 6.14 -7.21
C THR A 360 -17.00 4.89 -7.56
N SER A 361 -15.71 5.07 -7.89
CA SER A 361 -14.79 3.95 -8.18
C SER A 361 -14.75 2.92 -7.05
N ASP A 362 -14.75 3.40 -5.80
CA ASP A 362 -14.76 2.53 -4.60
C ASP A 362 -16.04 1.69 -4.47
N ALA A 363 -17.20 2.22 -4.88
CA ALA A 363 -18.45 1.48 -4.84
C ALA A 363 -18.44 0.35 -5.87
N VAL A 364 -18.00 0.63 -7.10
CA VAL A 364 -17.85 -0.40 -8.15
C VAL A 364 -16.87 -1.49 -7.71
N ALA A 365 -15.71 -1.10 -7.17
CA ALA A 365 -14.72 -2.06 -6.68
C ALA A 365 -15.25 -2.91 -5.51
N ALA A 366 -16.04 -2.32 -4.61
CA ALA A 366 -16.67 -3.04 -3.51
C ALA A 366 -17.79 -3.98 -4.00
N SER A 367 -18.70 -3.53 -4.86
CA SER A 367 -19.78 -4.34 -5.42
C SER A 367 -19.24 -5.56 -6.16
N ARG A 368 -18.24 -5.37 -7.04
CA ARG A 368 -17.56 -6.45 -7.74
C ARG A 368 -16.95 -7.47 -6.79
N ALA A 369 -16.24 -7.00 -5.76
CA ALA A 369 -15.62 -7.89 -4.78
C ALA A 369 -16.65 -8.65 -3.95
N VAL A 370 -17.72 -7.98 -3.51
CA VAL A 370 -18.82 -8.61 -2.77
C VAL A 370 -19.45 -9.72 -3.60
N PHE A 371 -19.76 -9.46 -4.88
CA PHE A 371 -20.34 -10.47 -5.76
C PHE A 371 -19.38 -11.64 -5.99
N GLN A 372 -18.13 -11.35 -6.38
CA GLN A 372 -17.11 -12.35 -6.66
C GLN A 372 -16.84 -13.27 -5.45
N PHE A 373 -16.55 -12.70 -4.29
CA PHE A 373 -16.22 -13.50 -3.10
C PHE A 373 -17.45 -14.20 -2.52
N SER A 374 -18.66 -13.63 -2.66
CA SER A 374 -19.89 -14.36 -2.31
C SER A 374 -20.08 -15.58 -3.21
N SER A 375 -19.82 -15.45 -4.51
CA SER A 375 -19.90 -16.58 -5.45
C SER A 375 -18.91 -17.69 -5.08
N PHE A 376 -17.68 -17.31 -4.70
CA PHE A 376 -16.67 -18.28 -4.25
C PHE A 376 -17.08 -18.99 -2.96
N LEU A 377 -17.66 -18.25 -2.01
CA LEU A 377 -18.15 -18.80 -0.76
C LEU A 377 -19.37 -19.70 -0.96
N GLU A 378 -20.31 -19.36 -1.85
CA GLU A 378 -21.43 -20.23 -2.25
C GLU A 378 -20.92 -21.55 -2.81
N LEU A 379 -19.98 -21.49 -3.76
CA LEU A 379 -19.35 -22.68 -4.33
C LEU A 379 -18.66 -23.54 -3.29
N HIS A 380 -17.88 -22.91 -2.40
CA HIS A 380 -17.16 -23.60 -1.35
C HIS A 380 -18.12 -24.32 -0.39
N VAL A 381 -19.15 -23.63 0.11
CA VAL A 381 -20.12 -24.21 1.04
C VAL A 381 -20.97 -25.30 0.39
N ALA A 382 -21.23 -25.21 -0.92
CA ALA A 382 -22.02 -26.18 -1.66
C ALA A 382 -21.29 -27.51 -1.94
N ARG A 383 -19.96 -27.60 -1.77
CA ARG A 383 -19.25 -28.85 -2.08
C ARG A 383 -19.63 -29.97 -1.10
N PRO A 384 -19.83 -31.21 -1.59
CA PRO A 384 -20.19 -32.35 -0.74
C PRO A 384 -19.19 -32.63 0.39
N GLU A 385 -17.90 -32.36 0.16
CA GLU A 385 -16.84 -32.52 1.16
C GLU A 385 -17.03 -31.61 2.39
N HIS A 386 -17.48 -30.37 2.17
CA HIS A 386 -17.69 -29.40 3.26
C HIS A 386 -19.00 -29.65 4.01
N MET A 387 -19.97 -30.32 3.39
CA MET A 387 -21.14 -30.83 4.12
C MET A 387 -20.76 -31.83 5.21
N ARG A 388 -19.73 -32.67 4.96
CA ARG A 388 -19.23 -33.62 5.97
C ARG A 388 -18.47 -32.96 7.12
N GLN A 389 -17.99 -31.74 6.91
CA GLN A 389 -17.27 -30.96 7.92
C GLN A 389 -18.21 -30.19 8.85
N ARG A 390 -19.54 -30.23 8.61
CA ARG A 390 -20.53 -29.59 9.49
C ARG A 390 -20.73 -30.37 10.77
N TRP A 391 -20.99 -29.65 11.85
CA TRP A 391 -21.12 -30.25 13.19
C TRP A 391 -22.23 -31.30 13.28
N LEU A 392 -23.34 -31.09 12.57
CA LEU A 392 -24.49 -31.97 12.57
C LEU A 392 -24.35 -33.22 11.68
N HIS A 393 -23.35 -33.29 10.81
CA HIS A 393 -23.23 -34.38 9.83
C HIS A 393 -23.16 -35.76 10.49
N ASN A 394 -22.44 -35.88 11.60
CA ASN A 394 -22.32 -37.15 12.33
C ASN A 394 -23.55 -37.49 13.19
N ARG A 395 -24.58 -36.63 13.21
CA ARG A 395 -25.76 -36.78 14.07
C ARG A 395 -27.07 -36.85 13.31
N LEU A 396 -27.11 -36.37 12.06
CA LEU A 396 -28.31 -36.24 11.25
C LEU A 396 -28.05 -36.68 9.81
N PRO A 397 -29.06 -37.20 9.08
CA PRO A 397 -28.93 -37.50 7.66
C PRO A 397 -28.57 -36.27 6.83
N ASP A 398 -27.81 -36.45 5.74
CA ASP A 398 -27.31 -35.36 4.88
C ASP A 398 -28.39 -34.39 4.42
N ARG A 399 -29.59 -34.89 4.10
CA ARG A 399 -30.73 -34.04 3.70
C ARG A 399 -31.15 -33.09 4.81
N VAL A 400 -31.19 -33.56 6.06
CA VAL A 400 -31.55 -32.73 7.21
C VAL A 400 -30.45 -31.71 7.49
N VAL A 401 -29.18 -32.10 7.40
CA VAL A 401 -28.04 -31.20 7.56
C VAL A 401 -28.05 -30.11 6.49
N ALA A 402 -28.36 -30.47 5.24
CA ALA A 402 -28.50 -29.52 4.12
C ALA A 402 -29.64 -28.52 4.38
N THR A 403 -30.78 -29.02 4.86
CA THR A 403 -31.91 -28.18 5.24
C THR A 403 -31.53 -27.22 6.37
N VAL A 404 -30.89 -27.69 7.45
CA VAL A 404 -30.44 -26.80 8.54
C VAL A 404 -29.42 -25.78 8.04
N ALA A 405 -28.44 -26.20 7.23
CA ALA A 405 -27.45 -25.32 6.64
C ALA A 405 -28.09 -24.19 5.82
N SER A 406 -29.18 -24.48 5.09
CA SER A 406 -29.90 -23.46 4.31
C SER A 406 -30.54 -22.37 5.18
N PHE A 407 -30.83 -22.64 6.47
CA PHE A 407 -31.32 -21.63 7.42
C PHE A 407 -30.20 -20.85 8.13
N LEU A 408 -28.98 -21.39 8.21
CA LEU A 408 -27.85 -20.76 8.90
C LEU A 408 -27.15 -19.67 8.08
N GLY A 409 -27.32 -19.69 6.76
CA GLY A 409 -26.93 -18.60 5.88
C GLY A 409 -26.09 -19.02 4.67
N PRO A 410 -25.63 -18.02 3.89
CA PRO A 410 -25.59 -16.60 4.22
C PRO A 410 -26.98 -15.95 4.25
N VAL A 411 -27.23 -15.05 5.21
CA VAL A 411 -28.41 -14.17 5.19
C VAL A 411 -27.94 -12.72 5.20
N PRO A 412 -28.23 -11.91 4.15
CA PRO A 412 -28.90 -12.27 2.89
C PRO A 412 -28.04 -13.15 1.97
N THR A 413 -28.68 -13.93 1.09
CA THR A 413 -28.01 -14.73 0.04
C THR A 413 -27.54 -13.86 -1.14
N LEU A 414 -26.67 -14.38 -2.02
CA LEU A 414 -26.24 -13.63 -3.20
C LEU A 414 -27.42 -13.28 -4.12
N SER A 415 -28.35 -14.23 -4.33
CA SER A 415 -29.58 -13.99 -5.09
C SER A 415 -30.46 -12.91 -4.44
N MET A 416 -30.57 -12.86 -3.11
CA MET A 416 -31.29 -11.76 -2.45
C MET A 416 -30.61 -10.41 -2.68
N LEU A 417 -29.28 -10.34 -2.58
CA LEU A 417 -28.51 -9.11 -2.84
C LEU A 417 -28.66 -8.66 -4.31
N GLU A 418 -28.70 -9.59 -5.26
CA GLU A 418 -28.97 -9.32 -6.67
C GLU A 418 -30.40 -8.79 -6.89
N GLN A 419 -31.42 -9.43 -6.31
CA GLN A 419 -32.82 -8.99 -6.41
C GLN A 419 -33.03 -7.59 -5.84
N MET A 420 -32.24 -7.20 -4.85
CA MET A 420 -32.20 -5.84 -4.31
C MET A 420 -31.53 -4.81 -5.23
N ARG A 421 -31.05 -5.24 -6.42
CA ARG A 421 -30.36 -4.43 -7.43
C ARG A 421 -29.13 -3.72 -6.86
N LEU A 422 -28.37 -4.41 -6.02
CA LEU A 422 -27.11 -3.90 -5.46
C LEU A 422 -25.93 -3.97 -6.43
N PHE A 423 -26.07 -4.77 -7.49
CA PHE A 423 -25.04 -5.02 -8.49
C PHE A 423 -25.50 -4.55 -9.87
N GLU A 424 -24.59 -3.92 -10.60
CA GLU A 424 -24.72 -3.72 -12.03
C GLU A 424 -24.26 -5.02 -12.74
N PRO A 425 -25.13 -5.68 -13.52
CA PRO A 425 -24.83 -7.02 -14.03
C PRO A 425 -23.52 -7.13 -14.81
N VAL A 426 -23.25 -6.19 -15.70
CA VAL A 426 -22.07 -6.26 -16.56
C VAL A 426 -20.81 -5.96 -15.74
N ILE A 427 -20.78 -4.85 -15.01
CA ILE A 427 -19.59 -4.28 -14.37
C ILE A 427 -19.22 -5.02 -13.07
N ASP A 428 -20.22 -5.44 -12.30
CA ASP A 428 -20.01 -6.02 -10.97
C ASP A 428 -20.06 -7.56 -11.00
N MET A 429 -20.94 -8.16 -11.82
CA MET A 429 -21.19 -9.61 -11.77
C MET A 429 -20.32 -10.40 -12.75
N ALA A 430 -20.08 -9.90 -13.97
CA ALA A 430 -19.41 -10.68 -15.03
C ALA A 430 -18.05 -11.27 -14.61
N SER A 431 -17.18 -10.47 -14.00
CA SER A 431 -15.88 -10.93 -13.51
C SER A 431 -16.00 -11.98 -12.40
N GLY A 432 -17.01 -11.84 -11.52
CA GLY A 432 -17.28 -12.80 -10.46
C GLY A 432 -17.77 -14.15 -11.01
N VAL A 433 -18.72 -14.13 -11.94
CA VAL A 433 -19.24 -15.34 -12.61
C VAL A 433 -18.13 -16.04 -13.40
N ALA A 434 -17.35 -15.30 -14.20
CA ALA A 434 -16.26 -15.87 -14.98
C ALA A 434 -15.20 -16.55 -14.08
N ALA A 435 -14.84 -15.90 -12.96
CA ALA A 435 -13.92 -16.49 -12.00
C ALA A 435 -14.52 -17.71 -11.29
N ALA A 436 -15.81 -17.67 -10.95
CA ALA A 436 -16.52 -18.80 -10.34
C ALA A 436 -16.59 -20.01 -11.28
N ILE A 437 -16.84 -19.80 -12.58
CA ILE A 437 -16.81 -20.86 -13.61
C ILE A 437 -15.45 -21.56 -13.65
N ARG A 438 -14.35 -20.81 -13.50
CA ARG A 438 -13.01 -21.40 -13.44
C ARG A 438 -12.79 -22.29 -12.21
N LEU A 439 -13.50 -22.00 -11.12
CA LEU A 439 -13.49 -22.79 -9.88
C LEU A 439 -14.52 -23.94 -9.89
N GLY A 440 -15.20 -24.17 -11.03
CA GLY A 440 -16.16 -25.26 -11.20
C GLY A 440 -17.62 -24.88 -10.94
N LEU A 441 -18.01 -23.61 -11.12
CA LEU A 441 -19.43 -23.23 -11.11
C LEU A 441 -20.19 -24.00 -12.19
N ASP A 442 -21.27 -24.64 -11.77
CA ASP A 442 -22.24 -25.24 -12.68
C ASP A 442 -22.99 -24.12 -13.43
N CYS A 443 -22.69 -23.98 -14.72
CA CYS A 443 -23.32 -23.02 -15.62
C CYS A 443 -24.83 -23.23 -15.70
N ASP A 444 -25.32 -24.48 -15.62
CA ASP A 444 -26.74 -24.77 -15.76
C ASP A 444 -27.53 -24.33 -14.52
N ALA A 445 -26.99 -24.59 -13.33
CA ALA A 445 -27.58 -24.13 -12.07
C ALA A 445 -27.56 -22.60 -11.93
N ASN A 446 -26.66 -21.90 -12.64
CA ASN A 446 -26.44 -20.46 -12.53
C ASN A 446 -26.82 -19.67 -13.79
N LYS A 447 -27.67 -20.24 -14.66
CA LYS A 447 -28.15 -19.58 -15.88
C LYS A 447 -28.79 -18.21 -15.63
N GLY A 448 -29.42 -18.02 -14.46
CA GLY A 448 -30.01 -16.73 -14.07
C GLY A 448 -29.00 -15.58 -14.16
N TYR A 449 -27.86 -15.70 -13.48
CA TYR A 449 -26.82 -14.68 -13.51
C TYR A 449 -26.23 -14.50 -14.92
N ILE A 450 -25.95 -15.61 -15.61
CA ILE A 450 -25.38 -15.61 -16.97
C ILE A 450 -26.31 -14.84 -17.93
N HIS A 451 -27.60 -15.16 -17.94
CA HIS A 451 -28.58 -14.48 -18.81
C HIS A 451 -28.77 -13.02 -18.43
N THR A 452 -28.90 -12.69 -17.14
CA THR A 452 -29.00 -11.29 -16.68
C THR A 452 -27.83 -10.46 -17.18
N ILE A 453 -26.59 -10.96 -17.09
CA ILE A 453 -25.39 -10.27 -17.57
C ILE A 453 -25.46 -10.04 -19.09
N LEU A 454 -25.76 -11.09 -19.85
CA LEU A 454 -25.76 -11.05 -21.31
C LEU A 454 -26.88 -10.18 -21.88
N ASP A 455 -28.08 -10.28 -21.31
CA ASP A 455 -29.23 -9.46 -21.72
C ASP A 455 -28.98 -7.99 -21.42
N THR A 456 -28.43 -7.67 -20.24
CA THR A 456 -28.09 -6.29 -19.88
C THR A 456 -27.00 -5.74 -20.80
N TYR A 457 -25.93 -6.51 -21.05
CA TYR A 457 -24.87 -6.11 -21.97
C TYR A 457 -25.38 -5.83 -23.38
N LEU A 458 -26.21 -6.71 -23.93
CA LEU A 458 -26.70 -6.59 -25.30
C LEU A 458 -27.79 -5.51 -25.48
N ALA A 459 -28.48 -5.14 -24.39
CA ALA A 459 -29.44 -4.04 -24.38
C ALA A 459 -28.79 -2.67 -24.13
N GLY A 460 -27.61 -2.63 -23.51
CA GLY A 460 -26.93 -1.40 -23.09
C GLY A 460 -25.79 -0.96 -24.00
N ASP A 461 -25.25 0.22 -23.70
CA ASP A 461 -24.03 0.75 -24.31
C ASP A 461 -22.96 0.95 -23.22
N TYR A 462 -21.93 0.09 -23.22
CA TYR A 462 -20.90 0.02 -22.17
C TYR A 462 -19.51 0.47 -22.62
N ASP A 463 -19.33 0.83 -23.89
CA ASP A 463 -17.97 1.03 -24.44
C ASP A 463 -17.27 2.29 -23.95
N ASP A 464 -18.04 3.29 -23.51
CA ASP A 464 -17.52 4.54 -22.94
C ASP A 464 -17.30 4.44 -21.43
N TYR A 465 -17.62 3.31 -20.81
CA TYR A 465 -17.47 3.13 -19.38
C TYR A 465 -15.98 2.92 -19.01
N PRO A 466 -15.40 3.72 -18.10
CA PRO A 466 -13.98 3.59 -17.73
C PRO A 466 -13.62 2.21 -17.15
N ALA A 467 -14.59 1.52 -16.56
CA ALA A 467 -14.42 0.16 -16.02
C ALA A 467 -14.50 -0.95 -17.08
N PHE A 468 -14.77 -0.61 -18.35
CA PHE A 468 -14.86 -1.56 -19.47
C PHE A 468 -13.46 -1.94 -20.00
N ASP A 469 -12.67 -2.51 -19.11
CA ASP A 469 -11.28 -2.89 -19.33
C ASP A 469 -11.12 -4.29 -19.97
N MET A 470 -9.87 -4.71 -20.18
CA MET A 470 -9.53 -6.00 -20.77
C MET A 470 -10.10 -7.19 -19.97
N GLN A 471 -10.07 -7.09 -18.63
CA GLN A 471 -10.52 -8.15 -17.73
C GLN A 471 -12.03 -8.33 -17.82
N LEU A 472 -12.79 -7.24 -17.81
CA LEU A 472 -14.24 -7.29 -17.98
C LEU A 472 -14.62 -7.87 -19.34
N VAL A 473 -13.97 -7.45 -20.44
CA VAL A 473 -14.23 -8.03 -21.77
C VAL A 473 -13.90 -9.53 -21.80
N SER A 474 -12.78 -9.97 -21.21
CA SER A 474 -12.47 -11.40 -21.14
C SER A 474 -13.50 -12.17 -20.33
N SER A 475 -14.02 -11.58 -19.25
CA SER A 475 -15.06 -12.17 -18.41
C SER A 475 -16.40 -12.26 -19.15
N LEU A 476 -16.74 -11.27 -19.97
CA LEU A 476 -17.92 -11.32 -20.83
C LEU A 476 -17.82 -12.41 -21.88
N LEU A 477 -16.64 -12.63 -22.48
CA LEU A 477 -16.42 -13.75 -23.41
C LEU A 477 -16.65 -15.10 -22.72
N VAL A 478 -16.20 -15.26 -21.47
CA VAL A 478 -16.45 -16.46 -20.65
C VAL A 478 -17.95 -16.65 -20.42
N VAL A 479 -18.64 -15.61 -19.94
CA VAL A 479 -20.08 -15.66 -19.66
C VAL A 479 -20.87 -15.95 -20.94
N ALA A 480 -20.45 -15.38 -22.08
CA ALA A 480 -21.09 -15.60 -23.38
C ALA A 480 -20.88 -17.03 -23.90
N ALA A 481 -19.69 -17.60 -23.71
CA ALA A 481 -19.42 -18.99 -24.06
C ALA A 481 -20.26 -19.94 -23.19
N ALA A 482 -20.28 -19.71 -21.88
CA ALA A 482 -21.07 -20.48 -20.93
C ALA A 482 -22.59 -20.37 -21.17
N GLY A 483 -23.06 -19.21 -21.63
CA GLY A 483 -24.46 -18.96 -21.97
C GLY A 483 -24.85 -19.29 -23.41
N HIS A 484 -23.97 -19.90 -24.20
CA HIS A 484 -24.19 -20.22 -25.63
C HIS A 484 -24.60 -19.00 -26.49
N ARG A 485 -24.09 -17.81 -26.17
CA ARG A 485 -24.30 -16.56 -26.93
C ARG A 485 -23.00 -15.89 -27.35
N PHE A 486 -21.95 -16.69 -27.51
CA PHE A 486 -20.60 -16.22 -27.81
C PHE A 486 -20.56 -15.34 -29.07
N ASP A 487 -21.16 -15.82 -30.17
CA ASP A 487 -21.16 -15.11 -31.46
C ASP A 487 -21.80 -13.72 -31.37
N THR A 488 -22.97 -13.63 -30.72
CA THR A 488 -23.69 -12.36 -30.56
C THR A 488 -22.89 -11.34 -29.77
N VAL A 489 -22.28 -11.76 -28.67
CA VAL A 489 -21.44 -10.88 -27.83
C VAL A 489 -20.17 -10.49 -28.56
N LEU A 490 -19.51 -11.44 -29.22
CA LEU A 490 -18.28 -11.19 -29.96
C LEU A 490 -18.52 -10.24 -31.15
N ASP A 491 -19.62 -10.40 -31.88
CA ASP A 491 -20.00 -9.49 -32.96
C ASP A 491 -20.28 -8.07 -32.44
N HIS A 492 -20.91 -7.95 -31.28
CA HIS A 492 -21.14 -6.65 -30.64
C HIS A 492 -19.81 -5.98 -30.26
N LEU A 493 -18.93 -6.71 -29.56
CA LEU A 493 -17.60 -6.25 -29.17
C LEU A 493 -16.74 -5.86 -30.38
N LYS A 494 -16.79 -6.63 -31.47
CA LYS A 494 -15.95 -6.43 -32.66
C LYS A 494 -16.21 -5.08 -33.33
N ARG A 495 -17.48 -4.67 -33.43
CA ARG A 495 -17.87 -3.41 -34.11
C ARG A 495 -17.13 -2.19 -33.55
N ARG A 496 -16.80 -2.22 -32.26
CA ARG A 496 -16.27 -1.08 -31.51
C ARG A 496 -14.78 -1.20 -31.20
N ARG A 497 -14.27 -2.42 -31.00
CA ARG A 497 -12.91 -2.66 -30.49
C ARG A 497 -11.92 -3.24 -31.51
N ARG A 498 -12.37 -3.85 -32.61
CA ARG A 498 -11.50 -4.43 -33.66
C ARG A 498 -10.34 -5.24 -33.06
N LEU A 499 -9.09 -4.92 -33.40
CA LEU A 499 -7.88 -5.62 -32.92
C LEU A 499 -7.62 -5.43 -31.42
N ALA A 500 -8.22 -4.41 -30.77
CA ALA A 500 -8.11 -4.21 -29.32
C ALA A 500 -8.81 -5.31 -28.50
N LEU A 501 -9.53 -6.24 -29.14
CA LEU A 501 -10.05 -7.45 -28.49
C LEU A 501 -9.01 -8.54 -28.29
N ALA A 502 -7.89 -8.51 -29.02
CA ALA A 502 -6.91 -9.59 -29.01
C ALA A 502 -6.36 -9.92 -27.60
N PRO A 503 -6.06 -8.94 -26.73
CA PRO A 503 -5.60 -9.23 -25.37
C PRO A 503 -6.66 -9.93 -24.53
N SER A 504 -7.94 -9.53 -24.65
CA SER A 504 -9.06 -10.19 -23.95
C SER A 504 -9.34 -11.60 -24.49
N ILE A 505 -9.26 -11.80 -25.81
CA ILE A 505 -9.40 -13.12 -26.45
C ILE A 505 -8.27 -14.06 -26.00
N LEU A 506 -7.03 -13.56 -25.98
CA LEU A 506 -5.88 -14.33 -25.51
C LEU A 506 -6.02 -14.71 -24.03
N ALA A 507 -6.47 -13.78 -23.18
CA ALA A 507 -6.72 -14.04 -21.77
C ALA A 507 -7.83 -15.09 -21.59
N PHE A 508 -8.93 -14.97 -22.33
CA PHE A 508 -10.03 -15.94 -22.36
C PHE A 508 -9.53 -17.35 -22.71
N ALA A 509 -8.85 -17.51 -23.84
CA ALA A 509 -8.35 -18.81 -24.30
C ALA A 509 -7.33 -19.45 -23.35
N LYS A 510 -6.48 -18.62 -22.71
CA LYS A 510 -5.48 -19.10 -21.74
C LYS A 510 -6.11 -19.57 -20.43
N LEU A 511 -7.06 -18.81 -19.88
CA LEU A 511 -7.59 -19.04 -18.53
C LEU A 511 -8.81 -19.97 -18.51
N TRP A 512 -9.55 -20.10 -19.62
CA TRP A 512 -10.73 -20.98 -19.74
C TRP A 512 -10.65 -21.88 -20.98
N PRO A 513 -9.62 -22.74 -21.09
CA PRO A 513 -9.44 -23.59 -22.27
C PRO A 513 -10.62 -24.55 -22.51
N ALA A 514 -11.33 -24.97 -21.45
CA ALA A 514 -12.51 -25.82 -21.56
C ALA A 514 -13.69 -25.14 -22.28
N LEU A 515 -13.78 -23.80 -22.23
CA LEU A 515 -14.83 -23.03 -22.90
C LEU A 515 -14.40 -22.52 -24.28
N ALA A 516 -13.09 -22.51 -24.55
CA ALA A 516 -12.53 -22.20 -25.87
C ALA A 516 -12.63 -23.43 -26.79
N SER A 517 -13.85 -23.93 -27.02
CA SER A 517 -14.13 -25.05 -27.92
C SER A 517 -13.68 -24.74 -29.37
N GLY A 518 -13.65 -25.76 -30.23
CA GLY A 518 -13.23 -25.58 -31.64
C GLY A 518 -14.03 -24.49 -32.37
N ASP A 519 -15.34 -24.43 -32.17
CA ASP A 519 -16.19 -23.40 -32.78
C ASP A 519 -15.90 -22.01 -32.21
N VAL A 520 -15.83 -21.90 -30.87
CA VAL A 520 -15.51 -20.64 -30.18
C VAL A 520 -14.13 -20.11 -30.60
N GLY A 521 -13.12 -20.98 -30.63
CA GLY A 521 -11.77 -20.67 -31.10
C GLY A 521 -11.74 -20.23 -32.56
N THR A 522 -12.52 -20.88 -33.43
CA THR A 522 -12.66 -20.50 -34.84
C THR A 522 -13.25 -19.09 -34.97
N GLN A 523 -14.27 -18.75 -34.17
CA GLN A 523 -14.87 -17.42 -34.18
C GLN A 523 -13.89 -16.35 -33.70
N CYS A 524 -13.16 -16.60 -32.62
CA CYS A 524 -12.06 -15.75 -32.16
C CYS A 524 -11.03 -15.51 -33.28
N SER A 525 -10.59 -16.58 -33.95
CA SER A 525 -9.64 -16.51 -35.06
C SER A 525 -10.18 -15.68 -36.23
N LEU A 526 -11.44 -15.89 -36.63
CA LEU A 526 -12.06 -15.13 -37.72
C LEU A 526 -12.18 -13.64 -37.40
N VAL A 527 -12.52 -13.29 -36.16
CA VAL A 527 -12.62 -11.90 -35.73
C VAL A 527 -11.25 -11.22 -35.74
N LEU A 528 -10.22 -11.87 -35.20
CA LEU A 528 -8.85 -11.34 -35.22
C LEU A 528 -8.30 -11.23 -36.64
N LEU A 529 -8.55 -12.22 -37.49
CA LEU A 529 -8.12 -12.22 -38.89
C LEU A 529 -8.77 -11.08 -39.68
N ARG A 530 -10.08 -10.84 -39.49
CA ARG A 530 -10.74 -9.69 -40.12
C ARG A 530 -10.19 -8.36 -39.60
N ALA A 531 -9.92 -8.27 -38.30
CA ALA A 531 -9.36 -7.06 -37.69
C ALA A 531 -7.91 -6.77 -38.10
N ALA A 532 -7.17 -7.77 -38.62
CA ALA A 532 -5.80 -7.62 -39.09
C ALA A 532 -5.68 -6.60 -40.25
N GLY A 533 -6.70 -6.49 -41.10
CA GLY A 533 -6.72 -5.57 -42.24
C GLY A 533 -7.07 -4.11 -41.87
N ASP A 534 -7.60 -3.87 -40.67
CA ASP A 534 -8.27 -2.61 -40.29
C ASP A 534 -7.39 -1.72 -39.37
N VAL A 535 -6.07 -1.67 -39.60
CA VAL A 535 -5.09 -1.02 -38.70
C VAL A 535 -5.15 0.53 -38.72
N ASN A 536 -5.91 1.13 -39.63
CA ASN A 536 -5.86 2.58 -39.92
C ASN A 536 -6.76 3.49 -39.06
N ASP A 537 -7.47 3.00 -38.05
CA ASP A 537 -8.33 3.87 -37.26
C ASP A 537 -7.57 4.53 -36.10
N ASN A 538 -7.19 5.78 -36.31
CA ASN A 538 -6.77 6.78 -35.29
C ASN A 538 -7.91 7.06 -34.28
N VAL A 539 -8.41 6.04 -33.58
CA VAL A 539 -9.34 6.28 -32.49
C VAL A 539 -8.54 6.87 -31.34
N ASN A 540 -8.67 8.19 -31.17
CA ASN A 540 -8.18 9.03 -30.06
C ASN A 540 -8.75 8.63 -28.68
N SER A 541 -8.93 7.34 -28.41
CA SER A 541 -9.46 6.85 -27.15
C SER A 541 -8.37 6.90 -26.09
N GLN A 542 -8.40 7.96 -25.29
CA GLN A 542 -7.67 8.09 -24.04
C GLN A 542 -7.87 6.81 -23.21
N GLY A 543 -6.80 6.04 -22.97
CA GLY A 543 -6.80 4.87 -22.09
C GLY A 543 -6.86 3.49 -22.75
N ARG A 544 -6.91 3.36 -24.09
CA ARG A 544 -6.85 2.04 -24.75
C ARG A 544 -5.42 1.52 -24.91
N GLN A 545 -5.27 0.21 -24.76
CA GLN A 545 -4.00 -0.54 -24.85
C GLN A 545 -3.24 -0.23 -26.15
N THR A 546 -1.91 -0.23 -26.09
CA THR A 546 -1.05 0.16 -27.22
C THR A 546 -1.25 -0.78 -28.42
N PRO A 547 -1.19 -0.27 -29.68
CA PRO A 547 -1.27 -1.10 -30.89
C PRO A 547 -0.30 -2.29 -30.89
N VAL A 548 0.85 -2.12 -30.24
CA VAL A 548 1.86 -3.13 -29.98
C VAL A 548 1.27 -4.31 -29.18
N LEU A 549 0.66 -4.05 -28.02
CA LEU A 549 0.07 -5.10 -27.16
C LEU A 549 -1.05 -5.88 -27.87
N ASN A 550 -1.90 -5.19 -28.63
CA ASN A 550 -2.98 -5.81 -29.39
C ASN A 550 -2.42 -6.80 -30.42
N THR A 551 -1.40 -6.38 -31.16
CA THR A 551 -0.75 -7.22 -32.18
C THR A 551 -0.03 -8.40 -31.56
N ILE A 552 0.78 -8.17 -30.51
CA ILE A 552 1.49 -9.26 -29.81
C ILE A 552 0.50 -10.28 -29.28
N SER A 553 -0.63 -9.83 -28.72
CA SER A 553 -1.65 -10.72 -28.20
C SER A 553 -2.31 -11.55 -29.30
N ALA A 554 -2.59 -10.95 -30.46
CA ALA A 554 -3.13 -11.67 -31.61
C ALA A 554 -2.14 -12.70 -32.18
N LEU A 555 -0.87 -12.30 -32.39
CA LEU A 555 0.18 -13.21 -32.86
C LEU A 555 0.43 -14.36 -31.87
N THR A 556 0.45 -14.05 -30.58
CA THR A 556 0.58 -15.05 -29.51
C THR A 556 -0.64 -15.98 -29.47
N TYR A 557 -1.85 -15.46 -29.72
CA TYR A 557 -3.05 -16.28 -29.82
C TYR A 557 -2.94 -17.28 -30.97
N PHE A 558 -2.66 -16.83 -32.20
CA PHE A 558 -2.51 -17.72 -33.35
C PHE A 558 -1.35 -18.71 -33.16
N ALA A 559 -0.21 -18.27 -32.63
CA ALA A 559 0.92 -19.16 -32.37
C ALA A 559 0.58 -20.31 -31.41
N LYS A 560 -0.28 -20.07 -30.41
CA LYS A 560 -0.62 -21.06 -29.36
C LYS A 560 -1.89 -21.85 -29.64
N PHE A 561 -2.92 -21.23 -30.21
CA PHE A 561 -4.27 -21.78 -30.28
C PHE A 561 -4.76 -22.03 -31.72
N ASP A 562 -4.23 -21.33 -32.73
CA ASP A 562 -4.64 -21.53 -34.13
C ASP A 562 -3.47 -21.27 -35.10
N ARG A 563 -2.52 -22.20 -35.09
CA ARG A 563 -1.27 -22.06 -35.85
C ARG A 563 -1.51 -22.02 -37.36
N ALA A 564 -2.59 -22.65 -37.83
CA ALA A 564 -2.92 -22.73 -39.26
C ALA A 564 -3.19 -21.35 -39.87
N LEU A 565 -3.74 -20.42 -39.08
CA LEU A 565 -4.06 -19.06 -39.55
C LEU A 565 -2.97 -18.02 -39.21
N LEU A 566 -1.90 -18.41 -38.51
CA LEU A 566 -0.83 -17.49 -38.10
C LEU A 566 -0.16 -16.75 -39.27
N SER A 567 0.18 -17.47 -40.35
CA SER A 567 0.78 -16.87 -41.55
C SER A 567 -0.18 -15.89 -42.22
N ARG A 568 -1.44 -16.28 -42.37
CA ARG A 568 -2.48 -15.46 -43.01
C ARG A 568 -2.77 -14.19 -42.22
N PHE A 569 -2.85 -14.28 -40.90
CA PHE A 569 -2.98 -13.12 -40.02
C PHE A 569 -1.77 -12.19 -40.16
N THR A 570 -0.56 -12.75 -40.11
CA THR A 570 0.69 -11.99 -40.23
C THR A 570 0.74 -11.23 -41.55
N ASP A 571 0.33 -11.86 -42.66
CA ASP A 571 0.33 -11.25 -43.99
C ASP A 571 -0.69 -10.14 -44.12
N SER A 572 -1.91 -10.39 -43.62
CA SER A 572 -2.98 -9.38 -43.61
C SER A 572 -2.60 -8.17 -42.76
N TRP A 573 -2.00 -8.40 -41.59
CA TRP A 573 -1.59 -7.32 -40.69
C TRP A 573 -0.42 -6.52 -41.26
N LEU A 574 0.64 -7.19 -41.73
CA LEU A 574 1.78 -6.52 -42.37
C LEU A 574 1.37 -5.74 -43.61
N GLY A 575 0.43 -6.26 -44.40
CA GLY A 575 -0.10 -5.57 -45.57
C GLY A 575 -0.95 -4.33 -45.24
N ALA A 576 -1.50 -4.25 -44.03
CA ALA A 576 -2.27 -3.10 -43.56
C ALA A 576 -1.40 -2.02 -42.89
N LEU A 577 -0.15 -2.32 -42.55
CA LEU A 577 0.76 -1.34 -41.94
C LEU A 577 1.25 -0.32 -42.96
N THR A 578 1.19 0.95 -42.57
CA THR A 578 1.87 2.03 -43.29
C THR A 578 3.39 1.95 -43.10
N LEU A 579 4.16 2.56 -44.01
CA LEU A 579 5.63 2.62 -43.89
C LEU A 579 6.09 3.20 -42.55
N GLN A 580 5.41 4.24 -42.06
CA GLN A 580 5.69 4.84 -40.76
C GLN A 580 5.46 3.85 -39.60
N GLN A 581 4.40 3.06 -39.64
CA GLN A 581 4.12 2.04 -38.62
C GLN A 581 5.12 0.87 -38.67
N LEU A 582 5.56 0.48 -39.87
CA LEU A 582 6.66 -0.49 -40.05
C LEU A 582 7.96 0.00 -39.41
N GLN A 583 8.26 1.29 -39.49
CA GLN A 583 9.47 1.88 -38.92
C GLN A 583 9.40 2.10 -37.41
N THR A 584 8.22 2.37 -36.86
CA THR A 584 8.05 2.79 -35.45
C THR A 584 7.49 1.69 -34.55
N THR A 585 6.55 0.88 -35.02
CA THR A 585 5.76 -0.06 -34.19
C THR A 585 6.24 -1.51 -34.34
N LEU A 586 6.64 -1.91 -35.55
CA LEU A 586 7.00 -3.31 -35.82
C LEU A 586 8.22 -3.78 -35.02
N GLY A 587 9.20 -2.90 -34.80
CA GLY A 587 10.37 -3.21 -33.99
C GLY A 587 10.02 -3.57 -32.54
N ASP A 588 9.11 -2.83 -31.91
CA ASP A 588 8.61 -3.13 -30.56
C ASP A 588 7.83 -4.45 -30.54
N VAL A 589 6.99 -4.70 -31.56
CA VAL A 589 6.28 -5.98 -31.70
C VAL A 589 7.25 -7.15 -31.80
N VAL A 590 8.33 -7.05 -32.57
CA VAL A 590 9.34 -8.13 -32.70
C VAL A 590 9.99 -8.43 -31.36
N ILE A 591 10.42 -7.41 -30.63
CA ILE A 591 11.10 -7.56 -29.34
C ILE A 591 10.16 -8.23 -28.32
N GLU A 592 8.98 -7.68 -28.14
CA GLU A 592 8.01 -8.19 -27.15
C GLU A 592 7.47 -9.58 -27.54
N LEU A 593 7.26 -9.83 -28.83
CA LEU A 593 6.83 -11.15 -29.31
C LEU A 593 7.91 -12.20 -29.09
N HIS A 594 9.19 -11.85 -29.26
CA HIS A 594 10.30 -12.75 -28.95
C HIS A 594 10.29 -13.19 -27.49
N MET A 595 9.93 -12.27 -26.57
CA MET A 595 9.79 -12.59 -25.14
C MET A 595 8.62 -13.53 -24.85
N GLN A 596 7.50 -13.43 -25.59
CA GLN A 596 6.31 -14.26 -25.33
C GLN A 596 6.30 -15.61 -26.03
N VAL A 597 6.89 -15.70 -27.23
CA VAL A 597 6.91 -16.91 -28.08
C VAL A 597 8.28 -17.09 -28.77
N PRO A 598 9.37 -17.31 -28.00
CA PRO A 598 10.73 -17.42 -28.55
C PRO A 598 10.89 -18.61 -29.53
N SER A 599 10.01 -19.61 -29.45
CA SER A 599 9.99 -20.77 -30.34
C SER A 599 9.59 -20.45 -31.78
N GLU A 600 8.93 -19.32 -32.04
CA GLU A 600 8.46 -18.95 -33.37
C GLU A 600 9.53 -18.20 -34.20
N SER A 601 10.72 -18.80 -34.31
CA SER A 601 11.89 -18.18 -34.97
C SER A 601 11.62 -17.74 -36.41
N ARG A 602 10.82 -18.52 -37.17
CA ARG A 602 10.44 -18.17 -38.56
C ARG A 602 9.55 -16.93 -38.62
N LEU A 603 8.58 -16.81 -37.70
CA LEU A 603 7.73 -15.63 -37.60
C LEU A 603 8.56 -14.41 -37.21
N LEU A 604 9.38 -14.54 -36.17
CA LEU A 604 10.26 -13.47 -35.67
C LEU A 604 11.23 -12.99 -36.75
N HIS A 605 11.88 -13.91 -37.45
CA HIS A 605 12.78 -13.58 -38.56
C HIS A 605 12.05 -12.84 -39.68
N ARG A 606 10.83 -13.28 -40.04
CA ARG A 606 10.04 -12.62 -41.08
C ARG A 606 9.62 -11.21 -40.69
N LEU A 607 9.16 -11.01 -39.45
CA LEU A 607 8.78 -9.69 -38.94
C LEU A 607 10.01 -8.78 -38.84
N ALA A 608 11.14 -9.29 -38.36
CA ALA A 608 12.40 -8.57 -38.27
C ALA A 608 12.92 -8.17 -39.66
N GLN A 609 12.88 -9.08 -40.64
CA GLN A 609 13.27 -8.78 -42.01
C GLN A 609 12.41 -7.66 -42.60
N LYS A 610 11.09 -7.72 -42.43
CA LYS A 610 10.18 -6.66 -42.90
C LYS A 610 10.44 -5.32 -42.23
N HIS A 611 10.81 -5.33 -40.96
CA HIS A 611 11.22 -4.10 -40.26
C HIS A 611 12.53 -3.55 -40.84
N VAL A 612 13.55 -4.38 -41.03
CA VAL A 612 14.85 -3.99 -41.62
C VAL A 612 14.65 -3.43 -43.04
N ASP A 613 13.85 -4.11 -43.86
CA ASP A 613 13.54 -3.67 -45.23
C ASP A 613 12.85 -2.28 -45.24
N ALA A 614 11.95 -2.03 -44.29
CA ALA A 614 11.20 -0.76 -44.19
C ALA A 614 12.04 0.39 -43.61
N VAL A 615 13.02 0.07 -42.79
CA VAL A 615 13.89 1.03 -42.12
C VAL A 615 15.07 1.47 -43.02
N GLY A 616 15.44 0.65 -44.02
CA GLY A 616 16.55 0.95 -44.93
C GLY A 616 17.92 0.77 -44.27
N ARG A 617 19.01 1.04 -45.02
CA ARG A 617 20.45 0.90 -44.64
C ARG A 617 20.74 1.04 -43.13
N PRO A 618 21.74 0.31 -42.58
CA PRO A 618 22.01 0.26 -41.15
C PRO A 618 21.98 1.66 -40.56
N LEU A 619 20.91 1.98 -39.84
CA LEU A 619 20.87 3.22 -39.08
C LEU A 619 22.01 3.12 -38.08
N GLU A 620 22.90 4.10 -38.12
CA GLU A 620 23.76 4.38 -36.99
C GLU A 620 22.87 4.37 -35.74
N LEU A 621 23.22 3.56 -34.75
CA LEU A 621 22.48 3.47 -33.50
C LEU A 621 22.42 4.89 -32.92
N THR A 622 21.28 5.54 -33.06
CA THR A 622 21.07 6.87 -32.49
C THR A 622 20.73 6.68 -31.03
N ASP A 623 21.32 7.51 -30.17
CA ASP A 623 20.97 7.55 -28.76
C ASP A 623 19.58 8.19 -28.55
N TYR A 624 19.02 8.13 -27.34
CA TYR A 624 17.76 8.84 -27.04
C TYR A 624 17.96 10.37 -26.88
N ALA A 625 19.10 10.94 -27.28
CA ALA A 625 19.30 12.38 -27.15
C ALA A 625 18.50 13.13 -28.23
N LEU A 626 17.56 13.97 -27.80
CA LEU A 626 16.74 14.80 -28.68
C LEU A 626 17.47 16.14 -28.91
N ARG A 627 18.64 16.07 -29.57
CA ARG A 627 19.56 17.22 -29.76
C ARG A 627 18.95 18.35 -30.60
N ASN A 628 17.93 18.04 -31.38
CA ASN A 628 17.16 18.99 -32.20
C ASN A 628 16.14 19.80 -31.37
N LEU A 629 15.81 19.38 -30.15
CA LEU A 629 14.86 20.08 -29.28
C LEU A 629 15.59 21.02 -28.32
N HIS A 630 15.18 22.29 -28.32
CA HIS A 630 15.73 23.30 -27.43
C HIS A 630 14.75 23.66 -26.33
N ALA A 631 15.11 23.41 -25.08
CA ALA A 631 14.39 23.91 -23.91
C ALA A 631 15.02 25.21 -23.41
N PRO A 632 14.26 26.31 -23.26
CA PRO A 632 14.80 27.60 -22.82
C PRO A 632 15.15 27.57 -21.33
N ASN A 633 16.18 28.31 -20.94
CA ASN A 633 16.63 28.38 -19.55
C ASN A 633 15.78 29.36 -18.70
N CYS A 634 14.44 29.27 -18.76
CA CYS A 634 13.57 30.21 -18.06
C CYS A 634 13.28 29.85 -16.58
N CYS A 635 13.52 28.59 -16.18
CA CYS A 635 13.46 28.15 -14.78
C CYS A 635 14.30 26.88 -14.58
N ASP A 636 14.57 26.50 -13.32
CA ASP A 636 15.36 25.31 -12.97
C ASP A 636 14.80 24.04 -13.60
N ARG A 637 13.46 23.90 -13.67
CA ARG A 637 12.81 22.76 -14.33
C ARG A 637 13.10 22.68 -15.82
N CYS A 638 13.19 23.81 -16.51
CA CYS A 638 13.55 23.80 -17.94
C CYS A 638 15.03 23.45 -18.15
N VAL A 639 15.91 23.82 -17.21
CA VAL A 639 17.32 23.41 -17.21
C VAL A 639 17.44 21.90 -17.00
N GLU A 640 16.73 21.34 -16.02
CA GLU A 640 16.65 19.89 -15.80
C GLU A 640 16.05 19.17 -17.01
N PHE A 641 15.00 19.73 -17.62
CA PHE A 641 14.37 19.17 -18.82
C PHE A 641 15.33 19.21 -20.01
N LYS A 642 16.12 20.28 -20.17
CA LYS A 642 17.17 20.37 -21.18
C LYS A 642 18.22 19.27 -20.99
N ALA A 643 18.67 19.06 -19.76
CA ALA A 643 19.57 17.96 -19.43
C ALA A 643 18.93 16.60 -19.74
N PHE A 644 17.64 16.43 -19.44
CA PHE A 644 16.87 15.26 -19.82
C PHE A 644 16.83 15.05 -21.34
N LEU A 645 16.51 16.07 -22.14
CA LEU A 645 16.47 15.98 -23.61
C LEU A 645 17.82 15.53 -24.19
N LEU A 646 18.93 16.03 -23.66
CA LEU A 646 20.28 15.72 -24.11
C LEU A 646 20.83 14.38 -23.56
N ALA A 647 20.26 13.85 -22.48
CA ALA A 647 20.74 12.62 -21.86
C ALA A 647 20.42 11.39 -22.75
N PRO A 648 21.42 10.64 -23.22
CA PRO A 648 21.23 9.55 -24.19
C PRO A 648 20.49 8.33 -23.64
N LEU A 649 20.45 8.17 -22.31
CA LEU A 649 19.87 7.01 -21.62
C LEU A 649 18.65 7.35 -20.76
N ARG A 650 18.38 8.64 -20.51
CA ARG A 650 17.26 9.06 -19.66
C ARG A 650 16.00 9.17 -20.50
N ILE A 651 15.05 8.26 -20.30
CA ILE A 651 13.82 8.17 -21.09
C ILE A 651 12.61 8.83 -20.43
N THR A 652 12.62 9.07 -19.12
CA THR A 652 11.50 9.69 -18.39
C THR A 652 11.91 10.92 -17.56
N PHE A 653 10.98 11.87 -17.45
CA PHE A 653 11.10 13.11 -16.67
C PHE A 653 9.82 13.39 -15.90
N ALA A 654 9.91 13.64 -14.59
CA ALA A 654 8.74 13.96 -13.76
C ALA A 654 8.44 15.47 -13.81
N LEU A 655 7.20 15.85 -14.15
CA LEU A 655 6.80 17.27 -14.23
C LEU A 655 6.46 17.87 -12.86
N GLY A 656 6.13 17.04 -11.86
CA GLY A 656 5.74 17.47 -10.52
C GLY A 656 4.34 18.09 -10.45
N ASP A 657 3.91 18.46 -9.24
CA ASP A 657 2.53 18.85 -8.96
C ASP A 657 2.37 20.39 -9.05
N ASN A 658 1.67 20.86 -10.09
CA ASN A 658 0.94 22.14 -10.17
C ASN A 658 1.66 23.47 -10.47
N SER A 659 2.93 23.50 -10.87
CA SER A 659 3.52 24.71 -11.48
C SER A 659 4.43 24.40 -12.67
N THR A 660 3.99 23.47 -13.52
CA THR A 660 4.72 23.11 -14.73
C THR A 660 4.85 24.35 -15.61
N CYS A 661 6.09 24.72 -15.96
CA CYS A 661 6.36 25.84 -16.84
C CYS A 661 5.56 25.67 -18.14
N THR A 662 4.77 26.67 -18.52
CA THR A 662 3.95 26.64 -19.74
C THR A 662 4.80 26.42 -20.99
N THR A 663 6.05 26.89 -20.96
CA THR A 663 7.03 26.67 -22.03
C THR A 663 7.47 25.21 -22.15
N LEU A 664 7.51 24.44 -21.06
CA LEU A 664 7.76 23.00 -21.12
C LEU A 664 6.60 22.28 -21.79
N LEU A 665 5.38 22.57 -21.34
CA LEU A 665 4.17 22.00 -21.92
C LEU A 665 4.09 22.33 -23.42
N SER A 666 4.38 23.56 -23.82
CA SER A 666 4.39 23.92 -25.25
C SER A 666 5.42 23.13 -26.07
N ILE A 667 6.59 22.80 -25.51
CA ILE A 667 7.59 21.97 -26.20
C ILE A 667 7.10 20.53 -26.33
N ILE A 668 6.50 19.99 -25.27
CA ILE A 668 5.94 18.62 -25.26
C ILE A 668 4.81 18.52 -26.29
N ASP A 669 3.89 19.47 -26.26
CA ASP A 669 2.73 19.53 -27.15
C ASP A 669 3.13 19.78 -28.61
N ALA A 670 4.20 20.55 -28.86
CA ALA A 670 4.73 20.78 -30.20
C ALA A 670 5.50 19.57 -30.77
N ASN A 671 5.92 18.62 -29.94
CA ASN A 671 6.76 17.49 -30.35
C ASN A 671 6.18 16.12 -29.93
N PRO A 672 4.91 15.80 -30.26
CA PRO A 672 4.22 14.61 -29.78
C PRO A 672 4.82 13.29 -30.31
N LEU A 673 5.60 13.36 -31.41
CA LEU A 673 6.31 12.23 -31.99
C LEU A 673 7.62 11.91 -31.28
N GLN A 674 8.17 12.85 -30.50
CA GLN A 674 9.44 12.71 -29.79
C GLN A 674 9.25 12.70 -28.27
N LEU A 675 8.18 13.30 -27.76
CA LEU A 675 7.85 13.42 -26.35
C LEU A 675 6.39 13.03 -26.13
N ARG A 676 6.14 12.17 -25.12
CA ARG A 676 4.79 11.74 -24.75
C ARG A 676 4.53 12.02 -23.27
N LEU A 677 3.50 12.81 -23.01
CA LEU A 677 2.96 13.03 -21.68
C LEU A 677 2.18 11.80 -21.22
N GLN A 678 2.50 11.30 -20.02
CA GLN A 678 1.88 10.14 -19.40
C GLN A 678 1.33 10.54 -18.03
N ASN A 679 0.01 10.47 -17.88
CA ASN A 679 -0.67 10.63 -16.59
C ASN A 679 -0.81 9.23 -15.97
N THR A 680 0.16 8.83 -15.15
CA THR A 680 0.14 7.52 -14.50
C THR A 680 0.39 7.66 -13.01
N SER A 681 -0.26 6.83 -12.21
CA SER A 681 0.01 6.71 -10.77
C SER A 681 1.30 5.94 -10.48
N SER A 682 1.94 5.37 -11.50
CA SER A 682 3.21 4.64 -11.41
C SER A 682 3.85 4.58 -12.81
N PRO A 683 5.07 5.09 -13.02
CA PRO A 683 5.77 4.92 -14.28
C PRO A 683 6.08 3.43 -14.46
N ARG A 684 5.32 2.74 -15.30
CA ARG A 684 5.69 1.38 -15.75
C ARG A 684 6.82 1.54 -16.77
N HIS A 685 7.89 0.77 -16.58
CA HIS A 685 8.97 0.49 -17.56
C HIS A 685 10.28 1.28 -17.52
N ASP A 686 10.72 1.78 -16.37
CA ASP A 686 12.16 2.03 -16.21
C ASP A 686 12.65 1.44 -14.88
N ASP A 687 13.31 0.28 -14.95
CA ASP A 687 13.97 -0.35 -13.79
C ASP A 687 15.07 0.55 -13.19
N ASN A 688 15.43 1.66 -13.86
CA ASN A 688 16.32 2.70 -13.35
C ASN A 688 15.60 3.91 -12.75
N PHE A 689 14.27 3.88 -12.61
CA PHE A 689 13.55 4.90 -11.86
C PHE A 689 13.76 4.71 -10.35
N ARG A 690 15.01 4.75 -9.89
CA ARG A 690 15.32 5.15 -8.52
C ARG A 690 14.91 6.61 -8.43
N LEU A 691 13.81 6.88 -7.75
CA LEU A 691 13.44 8.23 -7.31
C LEU A 691 14.64 8.83 -6.55
N GLU A 692 15.50 9.57 -7.24
CA GLU A 692 16.59 10.34 -6.63
C GLU A 692 16.06 11.42 -5.67
N HIS A 693 14.74 11.63 -5.66
CA HIS A 693 14.03 12.37 -4.64
C HIS A 693 12.90 11.53 -4.05
N SER A 694 12.96 11.25 -2.75
CA SER A 694 11.84 10.72 -1.98
C SER A 694 10.69 11.74 -2.01
N VAL A 695 9.85 11.68 -3.03
CA VAL A 695 8.58 12.41 -3.03
C VAL A 695 7.72 11.75 -1.96
N LEU A 696 7.74 12.33 -0.76
CA LEU A 696 6.88 11.96 0.34
C LEU A 696 5.43 11.96 -0.17
N GLN A 697 4.82 10.77 -0.10
CA GLN A 697 3.46 10.40 -0.44
C GLN A 697 2.42 11.50 -0.20
N ARG A 698 2.24 12.38 -1.19
CA ARG A 698 0.93 12.99 -1.45
C ARG A 698 0.43 12.35 -2.73
N SER A 699 -0.77 11.78 -2.66
CA SER A 699 -1.49 11.09 -3.74
C SER A 699 -1.96 12.08 -4.83
N GLY A 700 -1.05 12.92 -5.32
CA GLY A 700 -1.24 13.74 -6.51
C GLY A 700 -0.99 12.90 -7.75
N HIS A 701 -1.76 13.12 -8.81
CA HIS A 701 -1.47 12.57 -10.13
C HIS A 701 -0.17 13.20 -10.64
N VAL A 702 0.96 12.51 -10.51
CA VAL A 702 2.24 12.97 -11.06
C VAL A 702 2.22 12.73 -12.57
N ALA A 703 2.34 13.80 -13.36
CA ALA A 703 2.50 13.69 -14.80
C ALA A 703 3.98 13.46 -15.14
N PHE A 704 4.25 12.52 -16.06
CA PHE A 704 5.59 12.23 -16.55
C PHE A 704 5.68 12.54 -18.04
N VAL A 705 6.85 12.97 -18.50
CA VAL A 705 7.19 13.03 -19.92
C VAL A 705 8.12 11.87 -20.22
N SER A 706 7.79 11.12 -21.25
CA SER A 706 8.62 10.04 -21.78
C SER A 706 9.16 10.42 -23.16
N LYS A 707 10.43 10.13 -23.43
CA LYS A 707 10.97 10.18 -24.79
C LYS A 707 10.37 9.05 -25.59
N VAL A 708 9.80 9.39 -26.74
CA VAL A 708 9.28 8.40 -27.68
C VAL A 708 10.47 7.84 -28.45
N ARG A 709 10.58 6.51 -28.46
CA ARG A 709 11.59 5.80 -29.25
C ARG A 709 11.45 6.16 -30.73
N GLN A 710 12.52 6.66 -31.33
CA GLN A 710 12.61 6.98 -32.75
C GLN A 710 13.11 5.75 -33.53
N PRO A 711 12.77 5.64 -34.83
CA PRO A 711 13.34 4.60 -35.69
C PRO A 711 14.87 4.57 -35.62
N GLY A 712 15.46 3.39 -35.43
CA GLY A 712 16.91 3.20 -35.29
C GLY A 712 17.47 3.32 -33.87
N GLN A 713 16.68 3.77 -32.88
CA GLN A 713 17.08 3.74 -31.47
C GLN A 713 16.87 2.32 -30.90
N VAL A 714 17.84 1.77 -30.17
CA VAL A 714 17.69 0.51 -29.40
C VAL A 714 17.15 0.79 -28.00
N THR A 715 16.68 -0.23 -27.26
CA THR A 715 16.19 -0.01 -25.89
C THR A 715 17.31 0.54 -24.99
N PRO A 716 17.00 1.29 -23.92
CA PRO A 716 18.03 1.86 -23.05
C PRO A 716 18.96 0.81 -22.42
N ASP A 717 18.47 -0.41 -22.18
CA ASP A 717 19.29 -1.52 -21.67
C ASP A 717 20.31 -1.99 -22.71
N VAL A 718 19.89 -2.12 -23.97
CA VAL A 718 20.78 -2.50 -25.08
C VAL A 718 21.80 -1.39 -25.35
N LEU A 719 21.36 -0.12 -25.31
CA LEU A 719 22.28 1.02 -25.44
C LEU A 719 23.28 1.07 -24.27
N ARG A 720 22.83 0.78 -23.05
CA ARG A 720 23.71 0.67 -21.87
C ARG A 720 24.73 -0.45 -22.04
N ALA A 721 24.31 -1.64 -22.43
CA ALA A 721 25.20 -2.76 -22.68
C ALA A 721 26.23 -2.42 -23.77
N HIS A 722 25.78 -1.77 -24.85
CA HIS A 722 26.66 -1.34 -25.93
C HIS A 722 27.66 -0.26 -25.49
N LEU A 723 27.23 0.76 -24.73
CA LEU A 723 28.10 1.80 -24.19
C LEU A 723 29.08 1.25 -23.15
N ALA A 724 28.64 0.30 -22.31
CA ALA A 724 29.51 -0.40 -21.36
C ALA A 724 30.59 -1.21 -22.10
N PHE A 725 30.19 -1.98 -23.12
CA PHE A 725 31.11 -2.73 -23.96
C PHE A 725 32.09 -1.81 -24.72
N ALA A 726 31.60 -0.70 -25.28
CA ALA A 726 32.45 0.29 -25.96
C ALA A 726 33.46 0.93 -25.00
N ARG A 727 33.05 1.21 -23.75
CA ARG A 727 33.93 1.73 -22.70
C ARG A 727 34.98 0.69 -22.29
N GLU A 728 34.59 -0.56 -22.07
CA GLU A 728 35.53 -1.65 -21.76
C GLU A 728 36.57 -1.82 -22.88
N ASN A 729 36.14 -1.76 -24.15
CA ASN A 729 37.05 -1.82 -25.29
C ASN A 729 37.99 -0.61 -25.37
N ALA A 730 37.50 0.61 -25.06
CA ALA A 730 38.34 1.79 -25.03
C ALA A 730 39.36 1.74 -23.89
N GLU A 731 38.96 1.29 -22.70
CA GLU A 731 39.86 1.07 -21.56
C GLU A 731 40.89 -0.02 -21.85
N GLN A 732 40.47 -1.11 -22.50
CA GLN A 732 41.37 -2.17 -22.93
C GLN A 732 42.37 -1.66 -23.97
N LYS A 733 41.90 -0.90 -24.97
CA LYS A 733 42.75 -0.25 -25.98
C LYS A 733 43.80 0.65 -25.32
N GLN A 734 43.38 1.52 -24.40
CA GLN A 734 44.28 2.41 -23.66
C GLN A 734 45.31 1.63 -22.82
N LYS A 735 44.95 0.48 -22.25
CA LYS A 735 45.88 -0.41 -21.55
C LYS A 735 46.90 -1.02 -22.52
N THR A 736 46.47 -1.53 -23.68
CA THR A 736 47.40 -2.04 -24.71
C THR A 736 48.34 -0.95 -25.21
N ASP A 737 47.84 0.26 -25.44
CA ASP A 737 48.66 1.39 -25.90
C ASP A 737 49.69 1.78 -24.82
N ARG A 738 49.32 1.77 -23.53
CA ARG A 738 50.27 1.97 -22.42
C ARG A 738 51.33 0.87 -22.34
N VAL A 739 50.94 -0.40 -22.50
CA VAL A 739 51.89 -1.53 -22.49
C VAL A 739 52.85 -1.44 -23.67
N ALA A 740 52.37 -1.07 -24.85
CA ALA A 740 53.20 -0.81 -26.02
C ALA A 740 54.20 0.32 -25.74
N HIS A 741 53.74 1.45 -25.19
CA HIS A 741 54.60 2.57 -24.85
C HIS A 741 55.66 2.23 -23.78
N ILE A 742 55.34 1.42 -22.77
CA ILE A 742 56.32 0.95 -21.77
C ILE A 742 57.36 0.05 -22.43
N ARG A 743 56.93 -0.87 -23.31
CA ARG A 743 57.84 -1.76 -24.04
C ARG A 743 58.81 -0.97 -24.92
N ASP A 744 58.30 0.02 -25.65
CA ASP A 744 59.11 0.87 -26.53
C ASP A 744 60.10 1.73 -25.72
N ALA A 745 59.67 2.25 -24.56
CA ALA A 745 60.55 2.98 -23.64
C ALA A 745 61.65 2.08 -23.03
N MET A 746 61.34 0.83 -22.66
CA MET A 746 62.33 -0.14 -22.20
C MET A 746 63.32 -0.53 -23.30
N ALA A 747 62.84 -0.75 -24.52
CA ALA A 747 63.71 -1.05 -25.66
C ALA A 747 64.65 0.14 -25.96
N ALA A 748 64.15 1.37 -25.91
CA ALA A 748 64.96 2.57 -26.08
C ALA A 748 65.99 2.75 -24.94
N GLY A 749 65.59 2.49 -23.69
CA GLY A 749 66.50 2.51 -22.53
C GLY A 749 67.61 1.47 -22.64
N MET A 750 67.28 0.22 -22.98
CA MET A 750 68.28 -0.83 -23.19
C MET A 750 69.22 -0.52 -24.36
N ALA A 751 68.73 0.09 -25.43
CA ALA A 751 69.56 0.54 -26.54
C ALA A 751 70.52 1.67 -26.12
N ALA A 752 70.06 2.61 -25.28
CA ALA A 752 70.89 3.67 -24.74
C ALA A 752 71.97 3.14 -23.76
N ASP A 753 71.63 2.18 -22.91
CA ASP A 753 72.58 1.53 -22.00
C ASP A 753 73.60 0.68 -22.76
N ALA A 754 73.18 -0.04 -23.80
CA ALA A 754 74.10 -0.76 -24.67
C ALA A 754 75.06 0.18 -25.41
N ALA A 755 74.58 1.35 -25.84
CA ALA A 755 75.42 2.38 -26.46
C ALA A 755 76.39 3.01 -25.45
N SER A 756 75.96 3.27 -24.20
CA SER A 756 76.82 3.84 -23.16
C SER A 756 77.94 2.89 -22.74
N LEU A 757 77.65 1.59 -22.63
CA LEU A 757 78.63 0.53 -22.39
C LEU A 757 79.64 0.41 -23.55
N TRP A 758 79.18 0.56 -24.79
CA TRP A 758 80.08 0.60 -25.95
C TRP A 758 80.99 1.83 -25.96
N THR A 759 80.52 2.99 -25.50
CA THR A 759 81.36 4.19 -25.37
C THR A 759 82.29 4.17 -24.16
N ALA A 760 82.04 3.35 -23.14
CA ALA A 760 82.92 3.20 -21.99
C ALA A 760 84.04 2.17 -22.21
N HIS A 761 83.92 1.33 -23.25
CA HIS A 761 84.91 0.32 -23.62
C HIS A 761 85.81 0.71 -24.79
N ASN A 762 85.50 1.81 -25.48
CA ASN A 762 86.41 2.48 -26.41
C ASN A 762 86.98 3.72 -25.74
#